data_AF-A0A849WKA3-F1
#
_entry.id   AF-A0A849WKA3-F1
#
_cell.length_a   1.000
_cell.length_b   1.000
_cell.length_c   1.000
_cell.angle_alpha   90.00
_cell.angle_beta   90.00
_cell.angle_gamma   90.00
#
_symmetry.space_group_name_H-M   'P 1'
#
loop_
_entity.id
_entity.type
_entity.pdbx_description
1 polymer ?
#
loop_
_entity_poly.entity_id
_entity_poly.type
_entity_poly.pdbx_seq_one_letter_code
_entity_poly.pdbx_strand_id
1 'polypeptide(L)'
;MTIQKIAMVFLLLCVSFLYSEEKIQESLEAKQISQTIQKMVPFLKARTVAIRVAIGGQYGFGSGAILSSDGIVLTCAHVSEISNNLTVITSEGKEYPAQALGKNSVNDYSLLKIEAKDLPYFELGDSSDLKLMQWVVALGHPGGPYPDNQPAVNAGRVRGLHKKLPIFLGWKFYDDAIQSDAPIFAGNSGGPLVDLQGRLVGINGAIMLVNDLAFSVPIDKIKKDLSDMKEGQNIEGFLPGFFEWIGILTELQEDIPEEDMEKIFKDTPLGKILKLLGTPQAPPTPRPEAGIDFLDVDKKIYVSYIHETGIAALTGLRAKDRILSINGKGAESSQQIQKMFQKAKLGDKFKIVFTRNNASHTTWFIFDRKAYTRESLLQRTFQKEGLKIHRSMVKVFSGNEMRCYGAVVSQEGHILTSLHRIQNLSGLTIQMPGEENTFYKAELVGSHGIHDLALLKVQVKKAFVPLALSKEKLQIGQWVIAGGNEKGVIQAGMVSALDREVPNQRRIPTLGLFGLLGKPNKGPIRAYMSIIQHDANIDSEDFGTPLCNEKGEMVGLNVGHFYRGTVFATPASMVEEAMPSLLRGEHIPATDDYQEYIPKQDPYSKLLDYFLSPEKQKQKNLEEILKEMMKSPEPVQKQGFMGIKISDHPQGIEVVEVLPGYGAEKAGMEVGDIIIAVDKEKINTQVLHKIRQYSPGKKIQVTILRKKDAEYEQKELEVELSAIE
;
A
#
# COMPACT_ATOMS: atom_id res chain seq x y z
N MET A 1 -36.39 -34.97 25.83
CA MET A 1 -35.97 -34.10 24.70
C MET A 1 -36.49 -34.75 23.42
N THR A 2 -37.37 -34.10 22.65
CA THR A 2 -37.97 -34.66 21.42
C THR A 2 -36.89 -34.94 20.37
N ILE A 3 -37.05 -35.98 19.53
CA ILE A 3 -36.11 -36.36 18.45
C ILE A 3 -35.72 -35.15 17.58
N GLN A 4 -36.65 -34.22 17.32
CA GLN A 4 -36.38 -32.96 16.63
C GLN A 4 -35.36 -32.06 17.34
N LYS A 5 -35.37 -31.99 18.68
CA LYS A 5 -34.39 -31.21 19.45
C LYS A 5 -33.00 -31.84 19.39
N ILE A 6 -32.89 -33.17 19.36
CA ILE A 6 -31.62 -33.89 19.21
C ILE A 6 -31.05 -33.67 17.81
N ALA A 7 -31.89 -33.79 16.77
CA ALA A 7 -31.48 -33.53 15.38
C ALA A 7 -31.04 -32.07 15.18
N MET A 8 -31.72 -31.11 15.82
CA MET A 8 -31.36 -29.70 15.78
C MET A 8 -30.03 -29.42 16.49
N VAL A 9 -29.78 -30.02 17.65
CA VAL A 9 -28.49 -29.91 18.36
C VAL A 9 -27.36 -30.54 17.56
N PHE A 10 -27.59 -31.71 16.97
CA PHE A 10 -26.60 -32.37 16.11
C PHE A 10 -26.30 -31.54 14.86
N LEU A 11 -27.33 -30.97 14.21
CA LEU A 11 -27.16 -30.06 13.09
C LEU A 11 -26.37 -28.81 13.49
N LEU A 12 -26.67 -28.20 14.64
CA LEU A 12 -25.94 -27.05 15.16
C LEU A 12 -24.48 -27.39 15.48
N LEU A 13 -24.20 -28.56 16.03
CA LEU A 13 -22.84 -29.05 16.29
C LEU A 13 -22.08 -29.30 14.98
N CYS A 14 -22.71 -29.95 14.00
CA CYS A 14 -22.11 -30.14 12.67
C CYS A 14 -21.84 -28.80 11.99
N VAL A 15 -22.79 -27.86 11.97
CA VAL A 15 -22.60 -26.52 11.40
C VAL A 15 -21.48 -25.78 12.13
N SER A 16 -21.42 -25.86 13.46
CA SER A 16 -20.36 -25.24 14.26
C SER A 16 -18.99 -25.85 13.99
N PHE A 17 -18.91 -27.18 13.86
CA PHE A 17 -17.67 -27.89 13.54
C PHE A 17 -17.16 -27.53 12.13
N LEU A 18 -18.06 -27.56 11.15
CA LEU A 18 -17.73 -27.20 9.77
C LEU A 18 -17.30 -25.73 9.62
N TYR A 19 -17.92 -24.83 10.40
CA TYR A 19 -17.53 -23.43 10.47
C TYR A 19 -16.17 -23.24 11.18
N SER A 20 -15.87 -24.07 12.19
CA SER A 20 -14.57 -24.04 12.86
C SER A 20 -13.42 -24.53 11.98
N GLU A 21 -13.62 -25.57 11.16
CA GLU A 21 -12.60 -26.07 10.23
C GLU A 21 -12.20 -25.03 9.17
N GLU A 22 -13.19 -24.34 8.58
CA GLU A 22 -12.95 -23.26 7.61
C GLU A 22 -12.08 -22.16 8.22
N LYS A 23 -12.45 -21.67 9.40
CA LYS A 23 -11.68 -20.62 10.10
C LYS A 23 -10.25 -21.05 10.44
N ILE A 24 -10.07 -22.31 10.84
CA ILE A 24 -8.73 -22.87 11.11
C ILE A 24 -7.88 -22.88 9.84
N GLN A 25 -8.46 -23.28 8.70
CA GLN A 25 -7.75 -23.34 7.44
C GLN A 25 -7.38 -21.95 6.89
N GLU A 26 -8.31 -20.99 6.92
CA GLU A 26 -8.03 -19.60 6.50
C GLU A 26 -6.94 -18.96 7.37
N SER A 27 -6.99 -19.18 8.69
CA SER A 27 -5.98 -18.69 9.63
C SER A 27 -4.61 -19.32 9.40
N LEU A 28 -4.55 -20.63 9.15
CA LEU A 28 -3.31 -21.33 8.84
C LEU A 28 -2.69 -20.81 7.52
N GLU A 29 -3.52 -20.61 6.50
CA GLU A 29 -3.10 -20.01 5.23
C GLU A 29 -2.50 -18.63 5.47
N ALA A 30 -3.25 -17.69 6.07
CA ALA A 30 -2.77 -16.32 6.29
C ALA A 30 -1.43 -16.30 7.04
N LYS A 31 -1.29 -17.09 8.11
CA LYS A 31 -0.05 -17.18 8.87
C LYS A 31 1.13 -17.71 8.05
N GLN A 32 0.91 -18.77 7.26
CA GLN A 32 1.95 -19.34 6.41
C GLN A 32 2.39 -18.35 5.32
N ILE A 33 1.45 -17.61 4.74
CA ILE A 33 1.73 -16.57 3.76
C ILE A 33 2.59 -15.46 4.37
N SER A 34 2.19 -14.95 5.53
CA SER A 34 2.96 -13.90 6.22
C SER A 34 4.40 -14.35 6.54
N GLN A 35 4.57 -15.55 7.10
CA GLN A 35 5.90 -16.09 7.41
C GLN A 35 6.76 -16.31 6.17
N THR A 36 6.15 -16.72 5.05
CA THR A 36 6.85 -16.89 3.77
C THR A 36 7.33 -15.54 3.25
N ILE A 37 6.47 -14.53 3.27
CA ILE A 37 6.80 -13.17 2.83
C ILE A 37 7.92 -12.58 3.70
N GLN A 38 7.80 -12.65 5.04
CA GLN A 38 8.82 -12.16 5.97
C GLN A 38 10.23 -12.70 5.66
N LYS A 39 10.34 -13.99 5.30
CA LYS A 39 11.62 -14.61 4.91
C LYS A 39 12.16 -14.07 3.59
N MET A 40 11.29 -13.74 2.64
CA MET A 40 11.68 -13.22 1.34
C MET A 40 12.03 -11.72 1.37
N VAL A 41 11.49 -10.94 2.31
CA VAL A 41 11.63 -9.47 2.35
C VAL A 41 13.07 -8.99 2.12
N PRO A 42 14.12 -9.47 2.82
CA PRO A 42 15.48 -8.99 2.59
C PRO A 42 15.95 -9.19 1.15
N PHE A 43 15.63 -10.36 0.58
CA PHE A 43 15.95 -10.70 -0.81
C PHE A 43 15.20 -9.79 -1.80
N LEU A 44 13.90 -9.58 -1.59
CA LEU A 44 13.04 -8.79 -2.50
C LEU A 44 13.42 -7.31 -2.48
N LYS A 45 13.70 -6.75 -1.29
CA LYS A 45 14.10 -5.34 -1.13
C LYS A 45 15.45 -5.05 -1.78
N ALA A 46 16.42 -5.96 -1.66
CA ALA A 46 17.74 -5.81 -2.28
C ALA A 46 17.69 -5.72 -3.81
N ARG A 47 16.65 -6.28 -4.44
CA ARG A 47 16.51 -6.40 -5.91
C ARG A 47 15.54 -5.42 -6.53
N THR A 48 14.85 -4.64 -5.70
CA THR A 48 13.91 -3.59 -6.12
C THR A 48 14.57 -2.23 -6.00
N VAL A 49 14.49 -1.42 -7.04
CA VAL A 49 15.12 -0.10 -7.11
C VAL A 49 14.09 1.00 -7.34
N ALA A 50 14.39 2.21 -6.89
CA ALA A 50 13.65 3.40 -7.31
C ALA A 50 14.26 3.94 -8.61
N ILE A 51 13.44 4.56 -9.44
CA ILE A 51 13.86 5.25 -10.66
C ILE A 51 13.44 6.70 -10.52
N ARG A 52 14.42 7.59 -10.52
CA ARG A 52 14.23 9.03 -10.54
C ARG A 52 14.39 9.54 -11.96
N VAL A 53 13.48 10.40 -12.38
CA VAL A 53 13.41 10.92 -13.76
C VAL A 53 13.42 12.44 -13.73
N ALA A 54 14.35 13.11 -14.40
CA ALA A 54 14.36 14.57 -14.42
C ALA A 54 13.38 15.15 -15.46
N ILE A 55 12.50 16.06 -15.03
CA ILE A 55 11.44 16.70 -15.83
C ILE A 55 11.49 18.22 -15.63
N GLY A 56 12.04 18.98 -16.59
CA GLY A 56 11.96 20.45 -16.58
C GLY A 56 12.43 21.12 -15.28
N GLY A 57 13.47 20.58 -14.62
CA GLY A 57 13.97 21.07 -13.32
C GLY A 57 13.31 20.45 -12.08
N GLN A 58 12.34 19.54 -12.25
CA GLN A 58 11.75 18.71 -11.20
C GLN A 58 12.12 17.23 -11.41
N TYR A 59 11.65 16.36 -10.50
CA TYR A 59 11.82 14.92 -10.59
C TYR A 59 10.48 14.21 -10.65
N GLY A 60 10.33 13.18 -11.48
CA GLY A 60 9.31 12.14 -11.38
C GLY A 60 9.91 10.85 -10.81
N PHE A 61 9.06 9.93 -10.37
CA PHE A 61 9.51 8.66 -9.78
C PHE A 61 8.72 7.45 -10.28
N GLY A 62 9.45 6.35 -10.47
CA GLY A 62 8.93 5.00 -10.65
C GLY A 62 9.79 3.99 -9.88
N SER A 63 9.57 2.70 -10.15
CA SER A 63 10.32 1.59 -9.57
C SER A 63 10.88 0.67 -10.66
N GLY A 64 11.79 -0.22 -10.28
CA GLY A 64 12.39 -1.20 -11.19
C GLY A 64 12.79 -2.50 -10.49
N ALA A 65 13.00 -3.53 -11.30
CA ALA A 65 13.49 -4.83 -10.88
C ALA A 65 14.87 -5.12 -11.50
N ILE A 66 15.88 -5.42 -10.68
CA ILE A 66 17.21 -5.78 -11.18
C ILE A 66 17.15 -7.18 -11.80
N LEU A 67 17.56 -7.33 -13.07
CA LEU A 67 17.51 -8.60 -13.81
C LEU A 67 18.88 -9.28 -13.99
N SER A 68 19.98 -8.59 -13.66
CA SER A 68 21.32 -9.12 -13.85
C SER A 68 22.32 -8.49 -12.89
N SER A 69 23.41 -9.20 -12.61
CA SER A 69 24.48 -8.74 -11.73
C SER A 69 25.27 -7.57 -12.31
N ASP A 70 25.25 -7.38 -13.63
CA ASP A 70 25.95 -6.31 -14.33
C ASP A 70 25.07 -5.06 -14.57
N GLY A 71 23.84 -5.00 -14.04
CA GLY A 71 23.07 -3.75 -14.03
C GLY A 71 22.03 -3.56 -15.13
N ILE A 72 21.46 -4.64 -15.67
CA ILE A 72 20.18 -4.57 -16.38
C ILE A 72 19.03 -4.43 -15.38
N VAL A 73 18.20 -3.41 -15.55
CA VAL A 73 17.02 -3.11 -14.72
C VAL A 73 15.78 -3.08 -15.60
N LEU A 74 14.73 -3.79 -15.21
CA LEU A 74 13.43 -3.78 -15.87
C LEU A 74 12.50 -2.76 -15.21
N THR A 75 11.75 -2.01 -16.00
CA THR A 75 10.73 -1.06 -15.53
C THR A 75 9.60 -0.90 -16.57
N CYS A 76 8.62 -0.04 -16.28
CA CYS A 76 7.59 0.32 -17.24
C CYS A 76 8.12 1.30 -18.30
N ALA A 77 7.67 1.15 -19.55
CA ALA A 77 8.07 2.06 -20.62
C ALA A 77 7.67 3.49 -20.29
N HIS A 78 6.45 3.72 -19.77
CA HIS A 78 6.00 5.05 -19.39
C HIS A 78 6.84 5.72 -18.29
N VAL A 79 7.67 4.99 -17.54
CA VAL A 79 8.63 5.57 -16.59
C VAL A 79 9.88 6.03 -17.34
N SER A 80 10.42 5.16 -18.20
CA SER A 80 11.63 5.45 -18.99
C SER A 80 11.44 6.51 -20.09
N GLU A 81 10.23 6.66 -20.61
CA GLU A 81 9.92 7.53 -21.76
C GLU A 81 9.76 9.00 -21.41
N ILE A 82 9.67 9.31 -20.12
CA ILE A 82 9.46 10.66 -19.62
C ILE A 82 10.68 11.54 -19.90
N SER A 83 11.89 10.98 -19.80
CA SER A 83 13.14 11.72 -19.97
C SER A 83 14.31 10.78 -20.24
N ASN A 84 15.32 11.28 -20.97
CA ASN A 84 16.59 10.59 -21.14
C ASN A 84 17.51 10.72 -19.91
N ASN A 85 17.17 11.57 -18.94
CA ASN A 85 17.91 11.73 -17.70
C ASN A 85 17.26 10.89 -16.59
N LEU A 86 17.72 9.64 -16.52
CA LEU A 86 17.24 8.62 -15.58
C LEU A 86 18.33 8.32 -14.55
N THR A 87 17.93 8.17 -13.29
CA THR A 87 18.80 7.67 -12.22
C THR A 87 18.13 6.48 -11.54
N VAL A 88 18.84 5.36 -11.44
CA VAL A 88 18.44 4.22 -10.61
C VAL A 88 19.02 4.38 -9.22
N ILE A 89 18.19 4.20 -8.20
CA ILE A 89 18.56 4.31 -6.79
C ILE A 89 18.32 2.94 -6.14
N THR A 90 19.38 2.30 -5.67
CA THR A 90 19.27 0.98 -5.01
C THR A 90 18.68 1.10 -3.61
N SER A 91 18.27 -0.01 -3.02
CA SER A 91 17.81 -0.04 -1.63
C SER A 91 18.91 0.25 -0.60
N GLU A 92 20.18 0.31 -1.02
CA GLU A 92 21.29 0.83 -0.20
C GLU A 92 21.47 2.35 -0.36
N GLY A 93 20.68 3.00 -1.23
CA GLY A 93 20.79 4.42 -1.55
C GLY A 93 21.89 4.76 -2.56
N LYS A 94 22.52 3.77 -3.22
CA LYS A 94 23.48 4.03 -4.30
C LYS A 94 22.75 4.49 -5.54
N GLU A 95 23.23 5.57 -6.13
CA GLU A 95 22.66 6.17 -7.32
C GLU A 95 23.51 5.89 -8.55
N TYR A 96 22.86 5.48 -9.64
CA TYR A 96 23.50 5.19 -10.91
C TYR A 96 22.77 5.92 -12.04
N PRO A 97 23.48 6.71 -12.86
CA PRO A 97 22.94 7.16 -14.14
C PRO A 97 22.50 5.95 -14.97
N ALA A 98 21.31 6.04 -15.56
CA ALA A 98 20.71 4.96 -16.30
C ALA A 98 20.44 5.36 -17.75
N GLN A 99 20.67 4.41 -18.66
CA GLN A 99 20.34 4.57 -20.08
C GLN A 99 19.25 3.58 -20.45
N ALA A 100 18.25 4.02 -21.19
CA ALA A 100 17.27 3.10 -21.78
C ALA A 100 17.96 2.28 -22.89
N LEU A 101 17.88 0.95 -22.81
CA LEU A 101 18.41 0.04 -23.81
C LEU A 101 17.36 -0.23 -24.89
N GLY A 102 16.30 -0.94 -24.52
CA GLY A 102 15.19 -1.30 -25.40
C GLY A 102 13.86 -1.16 -24.66
N LYS A 103 12.78 -0.96 -25.42
CA LYS A 103 11.43 -0.83 -24.88
C LYS A 103 10.38 -1.40 -25.82
N ASN A 104 9.26 -1.83 -25.24
CA ASN A 104 7.98 -1.94 -25.92
C ASN A 104 7.09 -0.82 -25.39
N SER A 105 6.95 0.25 -26.18
CA SER A 105 6.23 1.46 -25.74
C SER A 105 4.74 1.19 -25.54
N VAL A 106 4.12 0.45 -26.47
CA VAL A 106 2.68 0.19 -26.49
C VAL A 106 2.27 -0.73 -25.33
N ASN A 107 3.01 -1.82 -25.11
CA ASN A 107 2.71 -2.79 -24.06
C ASN A 107 3.43 -2.50 -22.73
N ASP A 108 4.14 -1.37 -22.64
CA ASP A 108 4.58 -0.69 -21.42
C ASP A 108 5.69 -1.33 -20.58
N TYR A 109 6.75 -1.83 -21.21
CA TYR A 109 7.96 -2.28 -20.51
C TYR A 109 9.24 -1.78 -21.18
N SER A 110 10.28 -1.56 -20.38
CA SER A 110 11.58 -1.09 -20.84
C SER A 110 12.71 -1.67 -19.99
N LEU A 111 13.86 -1.89 -20.64
CA LEU A 111 15.13 -2.19 -19.99
C LEU A 111 15.97 -0.93 -19.87
N LEU A 112 16.55 -0.74 -18.69
CA LEU A 112 17.58 0.24 -18.40
C LEU A 112 18.92 -0.47 -18.16
N LYS A 113 20.01 0.21 -18.50
CA LYS A 113 21.38 -0.18 -18.15
C LYS A 113 21.97 0.81 -17.15
N ILE A 114 22.62 0.28 -16.13
CA ILE A 114 23.46 1.03 -15.19
C ILE A 114 24.86 0.42 -15.11
N GLU A 115 25.84 1.25 -14.79
CA GLU A 115 27.23 0.83 -14.58
C GLU A 115 27.43 0.35 -13.14
N ALA A 116 27.12 -0.92 -12.89
CA ALA A 116 27.26 -1.57 -11.59
C ALA A 116 27.67 -3.03 -11.76
N LYS A 117 28.31 -3.61 -10.74
CA LYS A 117 28.70 -5.03 -10.70
C LYS A 117 28.23 -5.67 -9.41
N ASP A 118 28.16 -6.99 -9.42
CA ASP A 118 27.81 -7.83 -8.28
C ASP A 118 26.45 -7.48 -7.65
N LEU A 119 25.52 -6.97 -8.47
CA LEU A 119 24.18 -6.64 -8.00
C LEU A 119 23.37 -7.91 -7.71
N PRO A 120 22.59 -7.94 -6.61
CA PRO A 120 21.56 -8.95 -6.45
C PRO A 120 20.46 -8.71 -7.48
N TYR A 121 19.99 -9.79 -8.13
CA TYR A 121 18.96 -9.70 -9.16
C TYR A 121 17.89 -10.78 -9.01
N PHE A 122 16.73 -10.56 -9.61
CA PHE A 122 15.61 -11.50 -9.60
C PHE A 122 15.82 -12.67 -10.54
N GLU A 123 15.48 -13.86 -10.08
CA GLU A 123 15.21 -14.98 -10.97
C GLU A 123 13.88 -14.76 -11.69
N LEU A 124 13.84 -15.03 -12.99
CA LEU A 124 12.60 -14.94 -13.76
C LEU A 124 11.72 -16.17 -13.49
N GLY A 125 10.50 -15.94 -13.01
CA GLY A 125 9.48 -16.97 -12.82
C GLY A 125 8.74 -17.27 -14.13
N ASP A 126 7.66 -18.03 -14.06
CA ASP A 126 6.77 -18.31 -15.19
C ASP A 126 5.39 -17.72 -14.86
N SER A 127 4.94 -16.76 -15.66
CA SER A 127 3.65 -16.12 -15.49
C SER A 127 2.49 -16.95 -16.04
N SER A 128 2.75 -17.85 -16.99
CA SER A 128 1.75 -18.80 -17.51
C SER A 128 1.37 -19.88 -16.50
N ASP A 129 2.24 -20.14 -15.52
CA ASP A 129 1.98 -21.03 -14.38
C ASP A 129 1.13 -20.39 -13.27
N LEU A 130 0.89 -19.07 -13.32
CA LEU A 130 0.08 -18.38 -12.32
C LEU A 130 -1.35 -18.89 -12.34
N LYS A 131 -1.95 -18.91 -11.15
CA LYS A 131 -3.34 -19.33 -10.96
C LYS A 131 -4.13 -18.22 -10.29
N LEU A 132 -5.41 -18.14 -10.60
CA LEU A 132 -6.33 -17.33 -9.83
C LEU A 132 -6.24 -17.69 -8.34
N MET A 133 -6.40 -16.68 -7.49
CA MET A 133 -6.25 -16.76 -6.03
C MET A 133 -4.83 -16.99 -5.52
N GLN A 134 -3.85 -17.24 -6.40
CA GLN A 134 -2.46 -17.37 -5.99
C GLN A 134 -1.97 -16.06 -5.39
N TRP A 135 -1.26 -16.16 -4.26
CA TRP A 135 -0.63 -15.02 -3.61
C TRP A 135 0.58 -14.53 -4.40
N VAL A 136 0.66 -13.22 -4.51
CA VAL A 136 1.75 -12.47 -5.15
C VAL A 136 2.16 -11.31 -4.24
N VAL A 137 3.41 -10.90 -4.33
CA VAL A 137 3.97 -9.78 -3.58
C VAL A 137 4.38 -8.69 -4.57
N ALA A 138 3.87 -7.49 -4.36
CA ALA A 138 4.21 -6.30 -5.13
C ALA A 138 5.17 -5.43 -4.32
N LEU A 139 6.27 -5.01 -4.94
CA LEU A 139 7.20 -4.06 -4.34
C LEU A 139 7.31 -2.80 -5.18
N GLY A 140 7.65 -1.70 -4.51
CA GLY A 140 7.97 -0.45 -5.18
C GLY A 140 8.17 0.70 -4.19
N HIS A 141 8.39 1.89 -4.74
CA HIS A 141 8.60 3.12 -3.99
C HIS A 141 7.43 4.07 -4.24
N PRO A 142 6.31 3.88 -3.53
CA PRO A 142 5.12 4.64 -3.84
C PRO A 142 5.33 6.12 -3.45
N GLY A 143 5.00 7.01 -4.39
CA GLY A 143 5.35 8.42 -4.32
C GLY A 143 6.86 8.73 -4.36
N GLY A 144 7.71 7.78 -4.75
CA GLY A 144 9.18 7.90 -4.79
C GLY A 144 9.89 7.28 -3.57
N PRO A 145 11.23 7.23 -3.55
CA PRO A 145 11.97 6.73 -2.40
C PRO A 145 11.75 7.63 -1.17
N TYR A 146 11.70 7.03 0.01
CA TYR A 146 11.84 7.77 1.27
C TYR A 146 13.33 7.84 1.66
N PRO A 147 13.72 8.59 2.70
CA PRO A 147 15.13 8.70 3.11
C PRO A 147 15.82 7.35 3.39
N ASP A 148 15.06 6.32 3.77
CA ASP A 148 15.56 4.96 3.99
C ASP A 148 15.89 4.19 2.69
N ASN A 149 15.50 4.71 1.52
CA ASN A 149 15.57 4.09 0.19
C ASN A 149 14.89 2.70 0.07
N GLN A 150 14.17 2.27 1.11
CA GLN A 150 13.56 0.96 1.15
C GLN A 150 12.25 0.96 0.36
N PRO A 151 12.00 -0.04 -0.51
CA PRO A 151 10.69 -0.20 -1.13
C PRO A 151 9.66 -0.64 -0.08
N ALA A 152 8.39 -0.31 -0.33
CA ALA A 152 7.25 -0.87 0.38
C ALA A 152 6.96 -2.28 -0.14
N VAL A 153 6.56 -3.18 0.76
CA VAL A 153 6.19 -4.56 0.44
C VAL A 153 4.70 -4.75 0.66
N ASN A 154 3.96 -5.06 -0.40
CA ASN A 154 2.53 -5.28 -0.35
C ASN A 154 2.20 -6.66 -0.90
N ALA A 155 1.14 -7.30 -0.41
CA ALA A 155 0.75 -8.64 -0.85
C ALA A 155 -0.72 -8.69 -1.24
N GLY A 156 -1.02 -9.46 -2.27
CA GLY A 156 -2.39 -9.70 -2.72
C GLY A 156 -2.51 -11.02 -3.47
N ARG A 157 -3.66 -11.25 -4.07
CA ARG A 157 -4.00 -12.44 -4.82
C ARG A 157 -4.26 -12.10 -6.28
N VAL A 158 -3.87 -13.01 -7.17
CA VAL A 158 -4.24 -12.96 -8.58
C VAL A 158 -5.76 -13.05 -8.70
N ARG A 159 -6.37 -12.07 -9.37
CA ARG A 159 -7.82 -11.92 -9.58
C ARG A 159 -8.23 -12.22 -11.01
N GLY A 160 -7.32 -12.02 -11.95
CA GLY A 160 -7.50 -12.26 -13.37
C GLY A 160 -6.17 -12.49 -14.05
N LEU A 161 -6.19 -13.30 -15.10
CA LEU A 161 -5.07 -13.55 -16.00
C LEU A 161 -5.53 -13.17 -17.42
N HIS A 162 -4.58 -12.89 -18.32
CA HIS A 162 -4.89 -12.56 -19.72
C HIS A 162 -5.84 -11.37 -19.87
N LYS A 163 -5.80 -10.45 -18.91
CA LYS A 163 -6.67 -9.28 -18.89
C LYS A 163 -6.19 -8.25 -19.90
N LYS A 164 -7.15 -7.70 -20.65
CA LYS A 164 -6.91 -6.62 -21.59
C LYS A 164 -7.29 -5.30 -20.95
N LEU A 165 -6.41 -4.31 -21.02
CA LEU A 165 -6.62 -3.01 -20.41
C LEU A 165 -6.06 -1.89 -21.31
N PRO A 166 -6.91 -0.99 -21.82
CA PRO A 166 -6.45 0.28 -22.38
C PRO A 166 -5.91 1.15 -21.26
N ILE A 167 -4.70 1.66 -21.47
CA ILE A 167 -4.00 2.49 -20.48
C ILE A 167 -3.74 3.82 -21.15
N PHE A 168 -4.08 4.90 -20.45
CA PHE A 168 -4.00 6.25 -20.97
C PHE A 168 -5.02 6.55 -22.09
N LEU A 169 -5.19 7.81 -22.48
CA LEU A 169 -5.97 8.19 -23.66
C LEU A 169 -5.26 7.71 -24.95
N GLY A 170 -5.35 6.41 -25.25
CA GLY A 170 -5.25 5.84 -26.59
C GLY A 170 -3.93 5.24 -27.08
N TRP A 171 -2.81 5.37 -26.35
CA TRP A 171 -1.49 4.97 -26.90
C TRP A 171 -0.78 3.82 -26.18
N LYS A 172 -1.21 3.42 -24.98
CA LYS A 172 -0.70 2.24 -24.26
C LYS A 172 -1.80 1.22 -24.05
N PHE A 173 -1.42 -0.05 -24.08
CA PHE A 173 -2.37 -1.14 -24.04
C PHE A 173 -1.74 -2.39 -23.43
N TYR A 174 -2.37 -2.92 -22.38
CA TYR A 174 -2.11 -4.29 -21.97
C TYR A 174 -3.03 -5.18 -22.79
N ASP A 175 -2.44 -5.93 -23.70
CA ASP A 175 -3.06 -7.02 -24.45
C ASP A 175 -3.08 -8.33 -23.66
N ASP A 176 -2.24 -8.41 -22.64
CA ASP A 176 -2.18 -9.45 -21.62
C ASP A 176 -1.67 -8.83 -20.30
N ALA A 177 -2.44 -8.99 -19.23
CA ALA A 177 -2.09 -8.51 -17.90
C ALA A 177 -2.49 -9.49 -16.80
N ILE A 178 -1.64 -9.53 -15.77
CA ILE A 178 -1.97 -10.10 -14.48
C ILE A 178 -2.74 -9.06 -13.69
N GLN A 179 -3.99 -9.35 -13.34
CA GLN A 179 -4.80 -8.54 -12.45
C GLN A 179 -4.66 -9.10 -11.03
N SER A 180 -4.36 -8.25 -10.04
CA SER A 180 -4.27 -8.63 -8.63
C SER A 180 -4.95 -7.63 -7.72
N ASP A 181 -5.27 -8.05 -6.49
CA ASP A 181 -5.76 -7.16 -5.42
C ASP A 181 -4.65 -6.72 -4.46
N ALA A 182 -3.39 -6.81 -4.88
CA ALA A 182 -2.25 -6.25 -4.14
C ALA A 182 -2.36 -4.71 -4.15
N PRO A 183 -2.36 -4.06 -2.98
CA PRO A 183 -2.49 -2.62 -2.93
C PRO A 183 -1.22 -1.96 -3.47
N ILE A 184 -1.33 -1.24 -4.59
CA ILE A 184 -0.25 -0.45 -5.18
C ILE A 184 -0.73 0.96 -5.49
N PHE A 185 0.21 1.89 -5.61
CA PHE A 185 -0.04 3.27 -6.00
C PHE A 185 1.02 3.79 -6.97
N ALA A 186 0.82 4.99 -7.52
CA ALA A 186 1.81 5.68 -8.34
C ALA A 186 3.18 5.72 -7.63
N GLY A 187 4.24 5.45 -8.39
CA GLY A 187 5.58 5.20 -7.87
C GLY A 187 5.95 3.72 -7.78
N ASN A 188 4.97 2.80 -7.61
CA ASN A 188 5.21 1.36 -7.74
C ASN A 188 5.36 0.91 -9.19
N SER A 189 4.93 1.73 -10.16
CA SER A 189 5.01 1.43 -11.58
C SER A 189 6.46 1.10 -11.99
N GLY A 190 6.65 -0.03 -12.65
CA GLY A 190 7.91 -0.66 -13.00
C GLY A 190 8.51 -1.57 -11.93
N GLY A 191 8.00 -1.54 -10.69
CA GLY A 191 8.44 -2.41 -9.60
C GLY A 191 7.99 -3.87 -9.80
N PRO A 192 8.62 -4.83 -9.10
CA PRO A 192 8.37 -6.24 -9.35
C PRO A 192 7.03 -6.74 -8.75
N LEU A 193 6.38 -7.64 -9.49
CA LEU A 193 5.38 -8.57 -8.98
C LEU A 193 6.02 -9.96 -8.89
N VAL A 194 6.07 -10.53 -7.69
CA VAL A 194 6.76 -11.81 -7.43
C VAL A 194 5.82 -12.87 -6.87
N ASP A 195 6.11 -14.13 -7.17
CA ASP A 195 5.45 -15.27 -6.52
C ASP A 195 6.02 -15.56 -5.12
N LEU A 196 5.43 -16.53 -4.41
CA LEU A 196 5.90 -16.95 -3.09
C LEU A 196 7.18 -17.81 -3.10
N GLN A 197 7.80 -17.99 -4.27
CA GLN A 197 9.14 -18.56 -4.41
C GLN A 197 10.18 -17.44 -4.58
N GLY A 198 9.76 -16.18 -4.63
CA GLY A 198 10.62 -15.02 -4.82
C GLY A 198 11.00 -14.77 -6.28
N ARG A 199 10.34 -15.45 -7.23
CA ARG A 199 10.61 -15.30 -8.67
C ARG A 199 9.76 -14.19 -9.26
N LEU A 200 10.34 -13.43 -10.18
CA LEU A 200 9.67 -12.33 -10.88
C LEU A 200 8.64 -12.88 -11.86
N VAL A 201 7.36 -12.60 -11.63
CA VAL A 201 6.25 -13.04 -12.50
C VAL A 201 5.63 -11.90 -13.31
N GLY A 202 5.97 -10.65 -12.99
CA GLY A 202 5.59 -9.49 -13.80
C GLY A 202 6.14 -8.18 -13.25
N ILE A 203 5.78 -7.07 -13.90
CA ILE A 203 6.06 -5.72 -13.40
C ILE A 203 4.77 -4.93 -13.17
N ASN A 204 4.66 -4.29 -12.01
CA ASN A 204 3.52 -3.47 -11.63
C ASN A 204 3.42 -2.29 -12.58
N GLY A 205 2.26 -2.01 -13.16
CA GLY A 205 2.14 -0.98 -14.19
C GLY A 205 1.00 -0.01 -13.95
N ALA A 206 -0.23 -0.47 -14.23
CA ALA A 206 -1.44 0.34 -14.16
C ALA A 206 -2.31 -0.02 -12.94
N ILE A 207 -3.15 0.94 -12.57
CA ILE A 207 -4.08 0.80 -11.45
C ILE A 207 -5.46 1.21 -11.94
N MET A 208 -6.46 0.38 -11.64
CA MET A 208 -7.85 0.77 -11.76
C MET A 208 -8.34 1.25 -10.39
N LEU A 209 -8.40 2.58 -10.24
CA LEU A 209 -8.67 3.26 -8.96
C LEU A 209 -10.09 3.02 -8.41
N VAL A 210 -11.04 2.61 -9.26
CA VAL A 210 -12.45 2.41 -8.86
C VAL A 210 -12.68 1.16 -8.02
N ASN A 211 -11.87 0.10 -8.18
CA ASN A 211 -12.11 -1.21 -7.55
C ASN A 211 -10.89 -1.83 -6.88
N ASP A 212 -9.87 -1.02 -6.60
CA ASP A 212 -8.66 -1.48 -5.94
C ASP A 212 -8.01 -2.68 -6.68
N LEU A 213 -7.99 -2.65 -8.01
CA LEU A 213 -7.32 -3.67 -8.83
C LEU A 213 -6.04 -3.11 -9.44
N ALA A 214 -5.00 -3.93 -9.37
CA ALA A 214 -3.66 -3.65 -9.87
C ALA A 214 -3.40 -4.51 -11.10
N PHE A 215 -2.77 -3.94 -12.13
CA PHE A 215 -2.44 -4.63 -13.37
C PHE A 215 -0.93 -4.64 -13.58
N SER A 216 -0.40 -5.81 -13.92
CA SER A 216 1.03 -6.03 -14.15
C SER A 216 1.27 -6.68 -15.50
N VAL A 217 2.35 -6.26 -16.17
CA VAL A 217 2.80 -6.90 -17.42
C VAL A 217 3.43 -8.26 -17.08
N PRO A 218 2.97 -9.38 -17.69
CA PRO A 218 3.49 -10.72 -17.39
C PRO A 218 4.95 -10.89 -17.81
N ILE A 219 5.74 -11.62 -17.00
CA ILE A 219 7.17 -11.80 -17.29
C ILE A 219 7.41 -12.60 -18.57
N ASP A 220 6.55 -13.55 -18.93
CA ASP A 220 6.78 -14.37 -20.12
C ASP A 220 6.61 -13.59 -21.42
N LYS A 221 5.83 -12.51 -21.39
CA LYS A 221 5.79 -11.57 -22.51
C LYS A 221 7.14 -10.86 -22.68
N ILE A 222 7.70 -10.38 -21.57
CA ILE A 222 8.98 -9.66 -21.55
C ILE A 222 10.14 -10.59 -21.93
N LYS A 223 10.10 -11.87 -21.51
CA LYS A 223 11.12 -12.86 -21.86
C LYS A 223 11.30 -13.05 -23.36
N LYS A 224 10.21 -13.03 -24.14
CA LYS A 224 10.25 -13.20 -25.60
C LYS A 224 11.05 -12.10 -26.29
N ASP A 225 11.04 -10.92 -25.69
CA ASP A 225 11.64 -9.70 -26.23
C ASP A 225 13.03 -9.41 -25.62
N LEU A 226 13.41 -10.15 -24.58
CA LEU A 226 14.53 -9.79 -23.71
C LEU A 226 15.89 -9.80 -24.43
N SER A 227 16.10 -10.71 -25.40
CA SER A 227 17.33 -10.74 -26.20
C SER A 227 17.49 -9.46 -27.00
N ASP A 228 16.45 -9.10 -27.75
CA ASP A 228 16.47 -8.00 -28.70
C ASP A 228 16.54 -6.66 -27.94
N MET A 229 15.79 -6.55 -26.84
CA MET A 229 15.87 -5.36 -25.97
C MET A 229 17.23 -5.17 -25.31
N LYS A 230 17.96 -6.27 -24.98
CA LYS A 230 19.33 -6.18 -24.45
C LYS A 230 20.34 -5.70 -25.49
N GLU A 231 20.08 -5.96 -26.77
CA GLU A 231 20.85 -5.43 -27.90
C GLU A 231 20.49 -3.98 -28.24
N GLY A 232 19.56 -3.38 -27.50
CA GLY A 232 19.12 -2.00 -27.71
C GLY A 232 17.97 -1.85 -28.71
N GLN A 233 17.31 -2.96 -29.08
CA GLN A 233 16.20 -2.93 -30.03
C GLN A 233 14.89 -2.54 -29.32
N ASN A 234 14.09 -1.72 -29.99
CA ASN A 234 12.73 -1.42 -29.56
C ASN A 234 11.77 -2.40 -30.21
N ILE A 235 10.82 -2.90 -29.43
CA ILE A 235 9.83 -3.87 -29.89
C ILE A 235 8.53 -3.16 -30.21
N GLU A 236 7.97 -3.48 -31.36
CA GLU A 236 6.64 -3.04 -31.76
C GLU A 236 5.59 -3.77 -30.92
N GLY A 237 4.73 -3.01 -30.24
CA GLY A 237 3.66 -3.61 -29.43
C GLY A 237 2.31 -3.57 -30.14
N PHE A 238 1.34 -4.24 -29.53
CA PHE A 238 0.01 -4.41 -30.11
C PHE A 238 -0.95 -3.32 -29.66
N LEU A 239 -1.55 -2.58 -30.62
CA LEU A 239 -2.68 -1.69 -30.39
C LEU A 239 -3.96 -2.33 -30.94
N PRO A 240 -5.05 -2.40 -30.15
CA PRO A 240 -6.29 -3.02 -30.58
C PRO A 240 -7.01 -2.17 -31.63
N GLY A 241 -7.70 -2.85 -32.55
CA GLY A 241 -8.61 -2.18 -33.48
C GLY A 241 -9.85 -1.61 -32.78
N PHE A 242 -10.62 -0.76 -33.47
CA PHE A 242 -11.82 -0.12 -32.91
C PHE A 242 -12.82 -1.13 -32.29
N PHE A 243 -13.13 -2.22 -32.99
CA PHE A 243 -14.09 -3.22 -32.50
C PHE A 243 -13.56 -4.03 -31.32
N GLU A 244 -12.28 -4.37 -31.31
CA GLU A 244 -11.65 -5.04 -30.17
C GLU A 244 -11.67 -4.15 -28.94
N TRP A 245 -11.40 -2.85 -29.12
CA TRP A 245 -11.47 -1.86 -28.05
C TRP A 245 -12.85 -1.78 -27.39
N ILE A 246 -13.93 -1.86 -28.18
CA ILE A 246 -15.31 -1.94 -27.65
C ILE A 246 -15.54 -3.25 -26.88
N GLY A 247 -15.03 -4.38 -27.38
CA GLY A 247 -15.13 -5.67 -26.67
C GLY A 247 -14.45 -5.64 -25.30
N ILE A 248 -13.25 -5.05 -25.24
CA ILE A 248 -12.47 -4.89 -24.00
C ILE A 248 -13.19 -3.98 -23.00
N LEU A 249 -13.74 -2.86 -23.47
CA LEU A 249 -14.53 -1.98 -22.62
C LEU A 249 -15.74 -2.71 -22.02
N THR A 250 -16.35 -3.62 -22.77
CA THR A 250 -17.49 -4.44 -22.31
C THR A 250 -17.06 -5.43 -21.24
N GLU A 251 -15.92 -6.11 -21.40
CA GLU A 251 -15.37 -7.00 -20.37
C GLU A 251 -15.04 -6.24 -19.07
N LEU A 252 -14.45 -5.05 -19.18
CA LEU A 252 -14.13 -4.21 -18.02
C LEU A 252 -15.37 -3.79 -17.23
N GLN A 253 -16.56 -3.76 -17.83
CA GLN A 253 -17.80 -3.45 -17.11
C GLN A 253 -18.13 -4.47 -16.02
N GLU A 254 -17.72 -5.73 -16.18
CA GLU A 254 -17.89 -6.76 -15.14
C GLU A 254 -17.14 -6.43 -13.86
N ASP A 255 -16.03 -5.69 -13.99
CA ASP A 255 -15.10 -5.36 -12.93
C ASP A 255 -15.23 -3.88 -12.49
N ILE A 256 -16.31 -3.14 -12.84
CA ILE A 256 -16.55 -1.74 -12.44
C ILE A 256 -17.92 -1.62 -11.74
N PRO A 257 -18.05 -0.88 -10.61
CA PRO A 257 -19.34 -0.67 -9.94
C PRO A 257 -20.34 0.11 -10.80
N GLU A 258 -21.63 -0.20 -10.65
CA GLU A 258 -22.73 0.42 -11.42
C GLU A 258 -22.76 1.97 -11.29
N GLU A 259 -22.47 2.50 -10.10
CA GLU A 259 -22.42 3.95 -9.85
C GLU A 259 -21.27 4.66 -10.59
N ASP A 260 -20.15 3.98 -10.80
CA ASP A 260 -19.00 4.52 -11.53
C ASP A 260 -19.14 4.29 -13.03
N MET A 261 -19.82 3.21 -13.43
CA MET A 261 -20.27 3.00 -14.79
C MET A 261 -21.16 4.15 -15.27
N GLU A 262 -22.13 4.60 -14.47
CA GLU A 262 -22.93 5.77 -14.85
C GLU A 262 -22.05 7.02 -15.07
N LYS A 263 -21.04 7.27 -14.24
CA LYS A 263 -20.14 8.43 -14.41
C LYS A 263 -19.27 8.32 -15.68
N ILE A 264 -18.80 7.12 -16.01
CA ILE A 264 -17.92 6.88 -17.17
C ILE A 264 -18.73 6.95 -18.48
N PHE A 265 -19.97 6.48 -18.50
CA PHE A 265 -20.76 6.33 -19.73
C PHE A 265 -21.80 7.44 -19.94
N LYS A 266 -22.21 8.19 -18.91
CA LYS A 266 -23.18 9.29 -19.02
C LYS A 266 -22.44 10.60 -19.31
N ASP A 267 -22.75 11.20 -20.46
CA ASP A 267 -22.29 12.52 -20.93
C ASP A 267 -20.79 12.67 -21.28
N THR A 268 -20.02 11.58 -21.30
CA THR A 268 -18.63 11.55 -21.82
C THR A 268 -18.58 11.46 -23.36
N PRO A 269 -17.47 11.86 -24.02
CA PRO A 269 -17.28 11.67 -25.46
C PRO A 269 -17.49 10.22 -25.91
N LEU A 270 -17.05 9.25 -25.09
CA LEU A 270 -17.24 7.82 -25.30
C LEU A 270 -18.72 7.42 -25.25
N GLY A 271 -19.46 7.89 -24.25
CA GLY A 271 -20.90 7.66 -24.14
C GLY A 271 -21.71 8.22 -25.31
N LYS A 272 -21.25 9.34 -25.91
CA LYS A 272 -21.86 9.93 -27.11
C LYS A 272 -21.61 9.09 -28.38
N ILE A 273 -20.40 8.56 -28.54
CA ILE A 273 -20.04 7.66 -29.67
C ILE A 273 -20.84 6.35 -29.62
N LEU A 274 -20.97 5.76 -28.44
CA LEU A 274 -21.75 4.53 -28.23
C LEU A 274 -23.26 4.73 -28.53
N LYS A 275 -23.83 5.88 -28.14
CA LYS A 275 -25.21 6.25 -28.51
C LYS A 275 -25.40 6.39 -30.02
N LEU A 276 -24.41 6.94 -30.73
CA LEU A 276 -24.41 7.08 -32.20
C LEU A 276 -24.34 5.72 -32.92
N LEU A 277 -23.69 4.72 -32.32
CA LEU A 277 -23.58 3.36 -32.84
C LEU A 277 -24.78 2.47 -32.50
N GLY A 278 -25.83 3.02 -31.88
CA GLY A 278 -27.07 2.31 -31.61
C GLY A 278 -27.01 1.34 -30.42
N THR A 279 -25.95 1.35 -29.60
CA THR A 279 -25.94 0.61 -28.33
C THR A 279 -26.71 1.41 -27.27
N PRO A 280 -27.92 0.99 -26.84
CA PRO A 280 -28.72 1.76 -25.90
C PRO A 280 -28.36 1.41 -24.46
N GLN A 281 -28.23 2.46 -23.61
CA GLN A 281 -28.06 2.42 -22.15
C GLN A 281 -26.81 1.65 -21.66
N ALA A 282 -26.39 1.91 -20.42
CA ALA A 282 -25.43 1.04 -19.76
C ALA A 282 -26.02 -0.38 -19.82
N PRO A 283 -25.34 -1.37 -20.44
CA PRO A 283 -25.85 -2.72 -20.48
C PRO A 283 -26.07 -3.20 -19.03
N PRO A 284 -27.12 -3.99 -18.77
CA PRO A 284 -27.36 -4.50 -17.43
C PRO A 284 -26.10 -5.20 -16.94
N THR A 285 -25.65 -4.89 -15.72
CA THR A 285 -24.46 -5.48 -15.12
C THR A 285 -24.56 -7.00 -15.24
N PRO A 286 -23.62 -7.68 -15.93
CA PRO A 286 -23.67 -9.14 -16.05
C PRO A 286 -23.71 -9.73 -14.64
N ARG A 287 -24.70 -10.57 -14.35
CA ARG A 287 -24.66 -11.35 -13.10
C ARG A 287 -23.43 -12.25 -13.20
N PRO A 288 -22.57 -12.30 -12.19
CA PRO A 288 -21.38 -13.13 -12.28
C PRO A 288 -21.83 -14.59 -12.42
N GLU A 289 -21.54 -15.22 -13.55
CA GLU A 289 -21.95 -16.60 -13.78
C GLU A 289 -21.16 -17.55 -12.88
N ALA A 290 -21.75 -18.69 -12.54
CA ALA A 290 -21.03 -19.71 -11.77
C ALA A 290 -19.75 -20.13 -12.52
N GLY A 291 -19.82 -20.20 -13.86
CA GLY A 291 -18.72 -20.56 -14.75
C GLY A 291 -18.11 -21.92 -14.41
N ILE A 292 -18.97 -22.90 -14.20
CA ILE A 292 -18.60 -24.29 -13.93
C ILE A 292 -19.49 -25.21 -14.74
N ASP A 293 -18.85 -26.08 -15.51
CA ASP A 293 -19.51 -27.15 -16.22
C ASP A 293 -19.32 -28.46 -15.45
N PHE A 294 -20.37 -29.27 -15.48
CA PHE A 294 -20.40 -30.57 -14.83
C PHE A 294 -20.61 -31.67 -15.87
N LEU A 295 -20.09 -32.86 -15.56
CA LEU A 295 -20.29 -34.08 -16.31
C LEU A 295 -20.78 -35.18 -15.37
N ASP A 296 -21.93 -35.77 -15.70
CA ASP A 296 -22.51 -36.90 -14.97
C ASP A 296 -21.96 -38.21 -15.56
N VAL A 297 -21.27 -39.01 -14.76
CA VAL A 297 -20.72 -40.33 -15.13
C VAL A 297 -21.06 -41.35 -14.04
N ASP A 298 -21.78 -42.42 -14.38
CA ASP A 298 -22.17 -43.49 -13.44
C ASP A 298 -22.79 -42.98 -12.12
N LYS A 299 -23.73 -42.02 -12.23
CA LYS A 299 -24.38 -41.34 -11.08
C LYS A 299 -23.41 -40.56 -10.18
N LYS A 300 -22.22 -40.22 -10.67
CA LYS A 300 -21.25 -39.35 -10.01
C LYS A 300 -21.09 -38.07 -10.83
N ILE A 301 -20.91 -36.96 -10.15
CA ILE A 301 -20.80 -35.64 -10.78
C ILE A 301 -19.34 -35.22 -10.74
N TYR A 302 -18.79 -34.92 -11.90
CA TYR A 302 -17.44 -34.39 -12.05
C TYR A 302 -17.50 -32.96 -12.56
N VAL A 303 -16.57 -32.12 -12.12
CA VAL A 303 -16.29 -30.86 -12.79
C VAL A 303 -15.64 -31.19 -14.13
N SER A 304 -16.29 -30.82 -15.24
CA SER A 304 -15.71 -31.01 -16.57
C SER A 304 -14.82 -29.83 -16.95
N TYR A 305 -15.31 -28.62 -16.70
CA TYR A 305 -14.63 -27.39 -17.07
C TYR A 305 -14.89 -26.28 -16.05
N ILE A 306 -13.90 -25.40 -15.89
CA ILE A 306 -14.00 -24.17 -15.07
C ILE A 306 -13.71 -23.02 -16.00
N HIS A 307 -14.70 -22.15 -16.21
CA HIS A 307 -14.56 -20.95 -17.01
C HIS A 307 -13.74 -19.92 -16.25
N GLU A 308 -12.72 -19.33 -16.88
CA GLU A 308 -11.79 -18.39 -16.23
C GLU A 308 -12.46 -17.10 -15.75
N THR A 309 -13.55 -16.70 -16.41
CA THR A 309 -14.40 -15.57 -16.02
C THR A 309 -15.49 -15.96 -15.00
N GLY A 310 -15.59 -17.24 -14.65
CA GLY A 310 -16.56 -17.75 -13.68
C GLY A 310 -16.17 -17.49 -12.22
N ILE A 311 -17.16 -17.40 -11.34
CA ILE A 311 -16.90 -17.43 -9.88
C ILE A 311 -16.17 -18.71 -9.47
N ALA A 312 -16.47 -19.85 -10.11
CA ALA A 312 -15.87 -21.15 -9.80
C ALA A 312 -14.34 -21.12 -9.85
N ALA A 313 -13.78 -20.30 -10.75
CA ALA A 313 -12.35 -20.12 -10.92
C ALA A 313 -11.67 -19.55 -9.65
N LEU A 314 -12.43 -18.87 -8.79
CA LEU A 314 -11.97 -18.31 -7.51
C LEU A 314 -12.12 -19.26 -6.31
N THR A 315 -12.71 -20.46 -6.52
CA THR A 315 -13.02 -21.41 -5.44
C THR A 315 -11.95 -22.48 -5.21
N GLY A 316 -10.98 -22.59 -6.12
CA GLY A 316 -9.98 -23.65 -6.13
C GLY A 316 -10.46 -25.02 -6.66
N LEU A 317 -11.70 -25.11 -7.14
CA LEU A 317 -12.19 -26.25 -7.92
C LEU A 317 -11.39 -26.40 -9.22
N ARG A 318 -11.26 -27.64 -9.68
CA ARG A 318 -10.53 -28.01 -10.89
C ARG A 318 -11.33 -29.02 -11.70
N ALA A 319 -11.08 -29.07 -13.00
CA ALA A 319 -11.54 -30.17 -13.84
C ALA A 319 -11.14 -31.52 -13.21
N LYS A 320 -12.04 -32.50 -13.31
CA LYS A 320 -11.97 -33.85 -12.72
C LYS A 320 -12.23 -33.93 -11.21
N ASP A 321 -12.44 -32.82 -10.50
CA ASP A 321 -12.92 -32.89 -9.12
C ASP A 321 -14.30 -33.56 -9.10
N ARG A 322 -14.46 -34.58 -8.26
CA ARG A 322 -15.75 -35.26 -8.09
C ARG A 322 -16.52 -34.61 -6.96
N ILE A 323 -17.68 -34.04 -7.25
CA ILE A 323 -18.53 -33.43 -6.24
C ILE A 323 -19.23 -34.53 -5.44
N LEU A 324 -19.09 -34.50 -4.12
CA LEU A 324 -19.75 -35.41 -3.19
C LEU A 324 -21.05 -34.83 -2.65
N SER A 325 -21.01 -33.57 -2.21
CA SER A 325 -22.19 -32.88 -1.67
C SER A 325 -22.11 -31.37 -1.84
N ILE A 326 -23.28 -30.74 -1.89
CA ILE A 326 -23.44 -29.28 -1.82
C ILE A 326 -24.38 -28.96 -0.65
N ASN A 327 -23.94 -28.09 0.26
CA ASN A 327 -24.67 -27.74 1.49
C ASN A 327 -25.07 -28.98 2.31
N GLY A 328 -24.20 -29.99 2.35
CA GLY A 328 -24.43 -31.25 3.06
C GLY A 328 -25.42 -32.20 2.39
N LYS A 329 -26.00 -31.84 1.24
CA LYS A 329 -26.85 -32.73 0.44
C LYS A 329 -26.02 -33.44 -0.61
N GLY A 330 -26.16 -34.76 -0.71
CA GLY A 330 -25.47 -35.57 -1.72
C GLY A 330 -25.71 -35.00 -3.12
N ALA A 331 -24.67 -35.01 -3.94
CA ALA A 331 -24.73 -34.49 -5.29
C ALA A 331 -25.32 -35.57 -6.21
N GLU A 332 -26.58 -35.41 -6.64
CA GLU A 332 -27.34 -36.45 -7.37
C GLU A 332 -27.41 -36.23 -8.90
N SER A 333 -27.46 -34.98 -9.36
CA SER A 333 -27.37 -34.64 -10.78
C SER A 333 -26.73 -33.27 -11.02
N SER A 334 -25.90 -33.15 -12.06
CA SER A 334 -25.39 -31.87 -12.57
C SER A 334 -26.49 -30.84 -12.82
N GLN A 335 -27.63 -31.27 -13.37
CA GLN A 335 -28.77 -30.38 -13.69
C GLN A 335 -29.39 -29.76 -12.43
N GLN A 336 -29.43 -30.51 -11.31
CA GLN A 336 -29.90 -30.01 -10.03
C GLN A 336 -28.99 -28.90 -9.50
N ILE A 337 -27.67 -29.10 -9.62
CA ILE A 337 -26.65 -28.12 -9.20
C ILE A 337 -26.73 -26.87 -10.07
N GLN A 338 -26.82 -27.02 -11.39
CA GLN A 338 -26.97 -25.89 -12.31
C GLN A 338 -28.22 -25.07 -12.01
N LYS A 339 -29.38 -25.71 -11.79
CA LYS A 339 -30.61 -25.00 -11.38
C LYS A 339 -30.48 -24.30 -10.03
N MET A 340 -29.68 -24.86 -9.11
CA MET A 340 -29.39 -24.23 -7.83
C MET A 340 -28.58 -22.94 -8.02
N PHE A 341 -27.52 -22.99 -8.84
CA PHE A 341 -26.70 -21.82 -9.14
C PHE A 341 -27.44 -20.77 -9.98
N GLN A 342 -28.28 -21.16 -10.94
CA GLN A 342 -29.12 -20.22 -11.71
C GLN A 342 -30.10 -19.42 -10.83
N LYS A 343 -30.51 -19.98 -9.69
CA LYS A 343 -31.40 -19.31 -8.72
C LYS A 343 -30.63 -18.53 -7.65
N ALA A 344 -29.31 -18.66 -7.60
CA ALA A 344 -28.48 -17.99 -6.62
C ALA A 344 -28.55 -16.47 -6.80
N LYS A 345 -28.61 -15.77 -5.67
CA LYS A 345 -28.50 -14.32 -5.59
C LYS A 345 -27.07 -13.94 -5.22
N LEU A 346 -26.72 -12.69 -5.50
CA LEU A 346 -25.42 -12.14 -5.10
C LEU A 346 -25.22 -12.34 -3.59
N GLY A 347 -24.11 -12.97 -3.21
CA GLY A 347 -23.76 -13.27 -1.82
C GLY A 347 -24.25 -14.62 -1.27
N ASP A 348 -25.06 -15.38 -2.02
CA ASP A 348 -25.45 -16.75 -1.63
C ASP A 348 -24.20 -17.64 -1.49
N LYS A 349 -24.18 -18.50 -0.46
CA LYS A 349 -23.03 -19.37 -0.16
C LYS A 349 -23.40 -20.84 -0.29
N PHE A 350 -22.52 -21.61 -0.93
CA PHE A 350 -22.64 -23.04 -1.12
C PHE A 350 -21.38 -23.74 -0.61
N LYS A 351 -21.53 -24.62 0.38
CA LYS A 351 -20.46 -25.50 0.84
C LYS A 351 -20.34 -26.67 -0.13
N ILE A 352 -19.21 -26.80 -0.81
CA ILE A 352 -18.96 -27.88 -1.77
C ILE A 352 -17.94 -28.85 -1.17
N VAL A 353 -18.32 -30.11 -1.02
CA VAL A 353 -17.42 -31.20 -0.65
C VAL A 353 -17.12 -32.00 -1.91
N PHE A 354 -15.84 -32.22 -2.20
CA PHE A 354 -15.39 -32.90 -3.41
C PHE A 354 -14.21 -33.83 -3.11
N THR A 355 -13.93 -34.76 -4.03
CA THR A 355 -12.72 -35.60 -3.97
C THR A 355 -11.78 -35.29 -5.13
N ARG A 356 -10.50 -35.15 -4.80
CA ARG A 356 -9.39 -34.99 -5.75
C ARG A 356 -8.31 -35.99 -5.38
N ASN A 357 -7.87 -36.83 -6.33
CA ASN A 357 -6.88 -37.88 -6.07
C ASN A 357 -7.22 -38.75 -4.84
N ASN A 358 -8.49 -39.12 -4.68
CA ASN A 358 -9.06 -39.87 -3.54
C ASN A 358 -9.01 -39.18 -2.17
N ALA A 359 -8.48 -37.96 -2.06
CA ALA A 359 -8.59 -37.14 -0.85
C ALA A 359 -9.88 -36.30 -0.88
N SER A 360 -10.55 -36.20 0.27
CA SER A 360 -11.74 -35.34 0.43
C SER A 360 -11.31 -33.91 0.72
N HIS A 361 -11.98 -32.96 0.09
CA HIS A 361 -11.74 -31.53 0.21
C HIS A 361 -13.06 -30.79 0.38
N THR A 362 -12.98 -29.62 1.00
CA THR A 362 -14.10 -28.70 1.16
C THR A 362 -13.70 -27.34 0.60
N THR A 363 -14.61 -26.70 -0.13
CA THR A 363 -14.50 -25.28 -0.50
C THR A 363 -15.85 -24.59 -0.36
N TRP A 364 -15.83 -23.27 -0.25
CA TRP A 364 -17.01 -22.43 -0.26
C TRP A 364 -17.15 -21.72 -1.60
N PHE A 365 -18.31 -21.91 -2.21
CA PHE A 365 -18.71 -21.22 -3.42
C PHE A 365 -19.69 -20.11 -3.02
N ILE A 366 -19.20 -18.89 -2.94
CA ILE A 366 -19.97 -17.67 -2.69
C ILE A 366 -20.28 -17.03 -4.04
N PHE A 367 -21.54 -16.77 -4.33
CA PHE A 367 -22.00 -16.13 -5.57
C PHE A 367 -21.74 -14.61 -5.54
N ASP A 368 -20.52 -14.21 -5.20
CA ASP A 368 -20.03 -12.84 -5.13
C ASP A 368 -18.50 -12.86 -5.24
N ARG A 369 -17.95 -12.28 -6.31
CA ARG A 369 -16.50 -12.21 -6.51
C ARG A 369 -15.80 -11.46 -5.38
N LYS A 370 -16.45 -10.47 -4.76
CA LYS A 370 -15.88 -9.66 -3.65
C LYS A 370 -15.59 -10.52 -2.42
N ALA A 371 -16.34 -11.59 -2.19
CA ALA A 371 -16.12 -12.49 -1.06
C ALA A 371 -14.76 -13.22 -1.11
N TYR A 372 -14.10 -13.24 -2.27
CA TYR A 372 -12.79 -13.85 -2.49
C TYR A 372 -11.66 -12.82 -2.59
N THR A 373 -11.88 -11.55 -2.26
CA THR A 373 -10.78 -10.56 -2.20
C THR A 373 -9.91 -10.83 -0.99
N ARG A 374 -8.62 -10.49 -1.06
CA ARG A 374 -7.66 -10.52 0.05
C ARG A 374 -8.28 -9.94 1.31
N GLU A 375 -8.88 -8.75 1.22
CA GLU A 375 -9.55 -8.08 2.33
C GLU A 375 -10.61 -8.97 2.97
N SER A 376 -11.53 -9.55 2.17
CA SER A 376 -12.56 -10.45 2.69
C SER A 376 -12.00 -11.68 3.39
N LEU A 377 -10.89 -12.26 2.89
CA LEU A 377 -10.21 -13.37 3.55
C LEU A 377 -9.62 -12.94 4.90
N LEU A 378 -8.90 -11.83 4.95
CA LEU A 378 -8.27 -11.34 6.18
C LEU A 378 -9.32 -10.91 7.21
N GLN A 379 -10.42 -10.28 6.79
CA GLN A 379 -11.55 -9.93 7.64
C GLN A 379 -12.18 -11.16 8.31
N ARG A 380 -12.36 -12.25 7.58
CA ARG A 380 -12.85 -13.52 8.16
C ARG A 380 -11.83 -14.14 9.09
N THR A 381 -10.55 -14.13 8.69
CA THR A 381 -9.43 -14.69 9.44
C THR A 381 -9.29 -14.01 10.81
N PHE A 382 -9.33 -12.68 10.85
CA PHE A 382 -9.08 -11.88 12.06
C PHE A 382 -10.35 -11.36 12.73
N GLN A 383 -11.52 -11.90 12.38
CA GLN A 383 -12.81 -11.40 12.88
C GLN A 383 -12.88 -11.31 14.41
N LYS A 384 -12.29 -12.28 15.12
CA LYS A 384 -12.33 -12.36 16.58
C LYS A 384 -11.47 -11.26 17.21
N GLU A 385 -10.24 -11.10 16.74
CA GLU A 385 -9.31 -10.06 17.16
C GLU A 385 -9.90 -8.70 16.82
N GLY A 386 -10.51 -8.59 15.65
CA GLY A 386 -11.21 -7.40 15.23
C GLY A 386 -12.37 -6.97 16.14
N LEU A 387 -13.19 -7.92 16.59
CA LEU A 387 -14.25 -7.65 17.58
C LEU A 387 -13.69 -7.16 18.91
N LYS A 388 -12.53 -7.69 19.34
CA LYS A 388 -11.82 -7.23 20.55
C LYS A 388 -11.34 -5.79 20.37
N ILE A 389 -10.73 -5.49 19.22
CA ILE A 389 -10.23 -4.16 18.87
C ILE A 389 -11.39 -3.15 18.83
N HIS A 390 -12.49 -3.48 18.14
CA HIS A 390 -13.66 -2.61 18.01
C HIS A 390 -14.27 -2.24 19.38
N ARG A 391 -14.33 -3.16 20.34
CA ARG A 391 -14.80 -2.88 21.72
C ARG A 391 -13.89 -1.95 22.51
N SER A 392 -12.66 -1.79 22.06
CA SER A 392 -11.62 -0.97 22.68
C SER A 392 -11.41 0.35 21.92
N MET A 393 -12.33 0.70 21.02
CA MET A 393 -12.29 1.93 20.24
C MET A 393 -13.44 2.84 20.63
N VAL A 394 -13.20 4.15 20.59
CA VAL A 394 -14.21 5.18 20.79
C VAL A 394 -14.16 6.16 19.63
N LYS A 395 -15.28 6.80 19.32
CA LYS A 395 -15.30 7.97 18.43
C LYS A 395 -15.10 9.23 19.26
N VAL A 396 -14.30 10.17 18.77
CA VAL A 396 -14.01 11.45 19.43
C VAL A 396 -14.69 12.57 18.65
N PHE A 397 -15.41 13.43 19.36
CA PHE A 397 -16.20 14.52 18.81
C PHE A 397 -15.76 15.87 19.39
N SER A 398 -16.04 16.93 18.64
CA SER A 398 -16.01 18.32 19.12
C SER A 398 -17.30 19.00 18.66
N GLY A 399 -18.20 19.31 19.59
CA GLY A 399 -19.57 19.65 19.24
C GLY A 399 -20.28 18.45 18.60
N ASN A 400 -20.91 18.66 17.44
CA ASN A 400 -21.63 17.60 16.70
C ASN A 400 -20.78 16.94 15.60
N GLU A 401 -19.51 17.35 15.45
CA GLU A 401 -18.64 16.85 14.40
C GLU A 401 -17.72 15.76 14.94
N MET A 402 -17.75 14.57 14.32
CA MET A 402 -16.79 13.51 14.58
C MET A 402 -15.43 13.93 14.04
N ARG A 403 -14.40 13.87 14.87
CA ARG A 403 -13.05 14.33 14.53
C ARG A 403 -12.13 13.19 14.16
N CYS A 404 -12.15 12.12 14.95
CA CYS A 404 -11.28 10.96 14.82
C CYS A 404 -11.78 9.83 15.74
N TYR A 405 -11.05 8.73 15.79
CA TYR A 405 -11.22 7.68 16.78
C TYR A 405 -10.18 7.78 17.89
N GLY A 406 -10.37 6.99 18.95
CA GLY A 406 -9.37 6.78 19.98
C GLY A 406 -9.34 5.33 20.46
N ALA A 407 -8.17 4.88 20.88
CA ALA A 407 -7.94 3.57 21.47
C ALA A 407 -8.02 3.66 23.00
N VAL A 408 -8.84 2.82 23.62
CA VAL A 408 -8.91 2.66 25.07
C VAL A 408 -7.65 1.91 25.52
N VAL A 409 -6.82 2.54 26.37
CA VAL A 409 -5.52 1.99 26.81
C VAL A 409 -5.46 1.69 28.31
N SER A 410 -6.48 2.06 29.09
CA SER A 410 -6.56 1.67 30.50
C SER A 410 -8.00 1.49 30.99
N GLN A 411 -8.16 0.74 32.09
CA GLN A 411 -9.42 0.60 32.81
C GLN A 411 -9.91 1.92 33.43
N GLU A 412 -9.01 2.88 33.62
CA GLU A 412 -9.35 4.18 34.22
C GLU A 412 -9.91 5.17 33.20
N GLY A 413 -10.13 4.77 31.95
CA GLY A 413 -10.68 5.64 30.91
C GLY A 413 -9.67 6.57 30.24
N HIS A 414 -8.40 6.15 30.17
CA HIS A 414 -7.42 6.79 29.29
C HIS A 414 -7.62 6.34 27.85
N ILE A 415 -7.75 7.30 26.93
CA ILE A 415 -7.95 7.10 25.49
C ILE A 415 -6.77 7.74 24.74
N LEU A 416 -6.08 6.97 23.91
CA LEU A 416 -5.04 7.48 23.02
C LEU A 416 -5.63 7.82 21.65
N THR A 417 -5.29 8.97 21.09
CA THR A 417 -5.80 9.42 19.77
C THR A 417 -4.77 10.29 19.03
N SER A 418 -5.06 10.62 17.78
CA SER A 418 -4.22 11.46 16.92
C SER A 418 -4.36 12.95 17.29
N LEU A 419 -3.25 13.59 17.66
CA LEU A 419 -3.24 14.99 18.12
C LEU A 419 -3.72 15.95 17.03
N HIS A 420 -3.22 15.84 15.80
CA HIS A 420 -3.57 16.78 14.72
C HIS A 420 -5.07 16.86 14.42
N ARG A 421 -5.85 15.83 14.80
CA ARG A 421 -7.31 15.80 14.62
C ARG A 421 -8.09 16.55 15.68
N ILE A 422 -7.48 16.78 16.84
CA ILE A 422 -8.14 17.40 17.99
C ILE A 422 -7.40 18.63 18.54
N GLN A 423 -6.25 18.99 17.95
CA GLN A 423 -5.52 20.19 18.35
C GLN A 423 -6.41 21.42 18.22
N ASN A 424 -6.31 22.33 19.18
CA ASN A 424 -7.07 23.59 19.24
C ASN A 424 -8.59 23.44 19.32
N LEU A 425 -9.11 22.22 19.56
CA LEU A 425 -10.53 21.99 19.79
C LEU A 425 -10.85 22.02 21.28
N SER A 426 -12.11 22.34 21.61
CA SER A 426 -12.62 22.39 22.97
C SER A 426 -13.95 21.64 23.08
N GLY A 427 -14.36 21.31 24.30
CA GLY A 427 -15.60 20.56 24.52
C GLY A 427 -15.57 19.16 23.91
N LEU A 428 -14.42 18.47 24.01
CA LEU A 428 -14.28 17.12 23.49
C LEU A 428 -15.24 16.16 24.18
N THR A 429 -15.88 15.32 23.39
CA THR A 429 -16.69 14.21 23.88
C THR A 429 -16.29 12.92 23.18
N ILE A 430 -16.61 11.78 23.79
CA ILE A 430 -16.47 10.48 23.15
C ILE A 430 -17.82 9.77 23.06
N GLN A 431 -17.92 8.90 22.07
CA GLN A 431 -18.98 7.93 21.94
C GLN A 431 -18.38 6.52 21.98
N MET A 432 -18.94 5.69 22.87
CA MET A 432 -18.56 4.28 23.00
C MET A 432 -19.16 3.45 21.85
N PRO A 433 -18.54 2.32 21.48
CA PRO A 433 -19.04 1.49 20.39
C PRO A 433 -20.40 0.89 20.78
N GLY A 434 -21.39 1.03 19.90
CA GLY A 434 -22.77 0.59 20.12
C GLY A 434 -23.68 1.57 20.86
N GLU A 435 -23.23 2.81 21.15
CA GLU A 435 -24.02 3.82 21.87
C GLU A 435 -24.33 5.05 20.99
N GLU A 436 -25.27 4.92 20.05
CA GLU A 436 -25.53 5.92 19.00
C GLU A 436 -25.95 7.32 19.48
N ASN A 437 -26.38 7.47 20.75
CA ASN A 437 -26.85 8.74 21.30
C ASN A 437 -26.31 9.06 22.70
N THR A 438 -25.21 8.43 23.11
CA THR A 438 -24.58 8.68 24.43
C THR A 438 -23.18 9.24 24.25
N PHE A 439 -22.97 10.42 24.81
CA PHE A 439 -21.70 11.15 24.75
C PHE A 439 -21.14 11.34 26.15
N TYR A 440 -19.85 11.10 26.30
CA TYR A 440 -19.13 11.29 27.56
C TYR A 440 -18.13 12.42 27.39
N LYS A 441 -18.08 13.35 28.35
CA LYS A 441 -17.09 14.42 28.34
C LYS A 441 -15.69 13.82 28.41
N ALA A 442 -14.81 14.27 27.53
CA ALA A 442 -13.41 13.90 27.49
C ALA A 442 -12.54 15.13 27.75
N GLU A 443 -11.50 14.94 28.56
CA GLU A 443 -10.54 15.99 28.89
C GLU A 443 -9.18 15.62 28.33
N LEU A 444 -8.54 16.54 27.62
CA LEU A 444 -7.16 16.35 27.16
C LEU A 444 -6.25 16.38 28.39
N VAL A 445 -5.56 15.27 28.66
CA VAL A 445 -4.60 15.13 29.75
C VAL A 445 -3.26 15.70 29.31
N GLY A 446 -2.71 15.19 28.21
CA GLY A 446 -1.42 15.61 27.67
C GLY A 446 -1.33 15.33 26.17
N SER A 447 -0.31 15.90 25.52
CA SER A 447 -0.10 15.77 24.08
C SER A 447 1.37 15.69 23.71
N HIS A 448 1.70 14.90 22.69
CA HIS A 448 3.04 14.74 22.16
C HIS A 448 3.06 15.05 20.66
N GLY A 449 3.41 16.29 20.33
CA GLY A 449 3.43 16.84 18.98
C GLY A 449 4.26 16.02 18.01
N ILE A 450 5.50 15.67 18.35
CA ILE A 450 6.43 14.93 17.46
C ILE A 450 5.89 13.55 17.04
N HIS A 451 5.13 12.89 17.91
CA HIS A 451 4.60 11.53 17.67
C HIS A 451 3.12 11.53 17.27
N ASP A 452 2.53 12.72 17.15
CA ASP A 452 1.11 12.92 16.86
C ASP A 452 0.17 12.25 17.89
N LEU A 453 0.54 12.23 19.16
CA LEU A 453 -0.23 11.55 20.21
C LEU A 453 -0.98 12.55 21.09
N ALA A 454 -2.20 12.21 21.45
CA ALA A 454 -2.96 12.87 22.51
C ALA A 454 -3.56 11.84 23.45
N LEU A 455 -3.52 12.13 24.74
CA LEU A 455 -4.13 11.30 25.78
C LEU A 455 -5.35 12.02 26.34
N LEU A 456 -6.52 11.43 26.17
CA LEU A 456 -7.77 11.91 26.78
C LEU A 456 -8.10 11.10 28.03
N LYS A 457 -8.79 11.74 28.97
CA LYS A 457 -9.41 11.11 30.14
C LYS A 457 -10.92 11.22 30.03
N VAL A 458 -11.60 10.10 30.26
CA VAL A 458 -13.05 10.03 30.31
C VAL A 458 -13.48 9.36 31.60
N GLN A 459 -14.43 9.98 32.31
CA GLN A 459 -15.04 9.39 33.49
C GLN A 459 -16.34 8.70 33.11
N VAL A 460 -16.33 7.37 33.10
CA VAL A 460 -17.54 6.55 32.91
C VAL A 460 -17.64 5.50 33.99
N LYS A 461 -18.86 5.13 34.37
CA LYS A 461 -19.12 4.04 35.33
C LYS A 461 -19.00 2.64 34.70
N LYS A 462 -18.94 2.57 33.37
CA LYS A 462 -18.90 1.33 32.61
C LYS A 462 -17.46 0.80 32.54
N ALA A 463 -17.31 -0.53 32.57
CA ALA A 463 -16.01 -1.15 32.39
C ALA A 463 -15.48 -0.94 30.96
N PHE A 464 -14.22 -0.56 30.87
CA PHE A 464 -13.50 -0.43 29.60
C PHE A 464 -12.87 -1.78 29.19
N VAL A 465 -12.65 -1.96 27.89
CA VAL A 465 -11.81 -3.03 27.37
C VAL A 465 -10.52 -2.38 26.87
N PRO A 466 -9.44 -2.35 27.66
CA PRO A 466 -8.20 -1.72 27.23
C PRO A 466 -7.42 -2.64 26.29
N LEU A 467 -6.74 -2.04 25.32
CA LEU A 467 -5.73 -2.72 24.52
C LEU A 467 -4.37 -2.66 25.22
N ALA A 468 -3.71 -3.82 25.30
CA ALA A 468 -2.33 -3.89 25.72
C ALA A 468 -1.42 -3.46 24.56
N LEU A 469 -0.38 -2.67 24.88
CA LEU A 469 0.72 -2.42 23.96
C LEU A 469 1.52 -3.72 23.76
N SER A 470 1.83 -4.04 22.51
CA SER A 470 2.63 -5.21 22.19
C SER A 470 4.11 -4.94 22.50
N LYS A 471 4.78 -5.95 23.04
CA LYS A 471 6.24 -5.96 23.23
C LYS A 471 6.98 -6.67 22.10
N GLU A 472 6.25 -7.21 21.13
CA GLU A 472 6.83 -7.96 20.03
C GLU A 472 7.45 -7.03 19.00
N LYS A 473 8.65 -7.40 18.52
CA LYS A 473 9.27 -6.70 17.40
C LYS A 473 8.49 -7.01 16.14
N LEU A 474 7.86 -5.98 15.58
CA LEU A 474 7.12 -6.06 14.33
C LEU A 474 8.06 -6.38 13.16
N GLN A 475 7.58 -7.12 12.16
CA GLN A 475 8.35 -7.47 10.96
C GLN A 475 7.62 -7.01 9.69
N ILE A 476 8.36 -6.58 8.68
CA ILE A 476 7.81 -6.32 7.34
C ILE A 476 7.28 -7.64 6.78
N GLY A 477 6.08 -7.63 6.21
CA GLY A 477 5.39 -8.86 5.78
C GLY A 477 4.44 -9.46 6.83
N GLN A 478 4.40 -8.93 8.05
CA GLN A 478 3.49 -9.35 9.11
C GLN A 478 2.07 -8.83 8.88
N TRP A 479 1.03 -9.63 9.13
CA TRP A 479 -0.34 -9.13 9.12
C TRP A 479 -0.62 -8.25 10.35
N VAL A 480 -1.38 -7.19 10.13
CA VAL A 480 -1.85 -6.23 11.11
C VAL A 480 -3.32 -5.92 10.89
N ILE A 481 -3.99 -5.55 11.97
CA ILE A 481 -5.43 -5.26 12.01
C ILE A 481 -5.59 -3.82 12.48
N ALA A 482 -6.12 -2.97 11.61
CA ALA A 482 -6.56 -1.63 11.93
C ALA A 482 -8.02 -1.63 12.40
N GLY A 483 -8.30 -0.83 13.42
CA GLY A 483 -9.67 -0.50 13.78
C GLY A 483 -10.38 0.21 12.63
N GLY A 484 -11.53 -0.31 12.17
CA GLY A 484 -12.26 0.24 11.02
C GLY A 484 -13.54 0.98 11.38
N ASN A 485 -14.12 1.61 10.34
CA ASN A 485 -15.30 2.47 10.37
C ASN A 485 -16.60 1.78 10.84
N GLU A 486 -17.63 2.62 11.05
CA GLU A 486 -18.87 2.42 11.83
C GLU A 486 -19.67 1.11 11.62
N LYS A 487 -19.39 0.31 10.59
CA LYS A 487 -20.05 -0.99 10.34
C LYS A 487 -19.44 -2.16 11.12
N GLY A 488 -18.47 -1.92 12.01
CA GLY A 488 -17.78 -2.99 12.74
C GLY A 488 -16.89 -3.85 11.83
N VAL A 489 -16.54 -3.32 10.65
CA VAL A 489 -15.68 -3.99 9.68
C VAL A 489 -14.25 -3.67 10.06
N ILE A 490 -13.50 -4.70 10.44
CA ILE A 490 -12.07 -4.58 10.70
C ILE A 490 -11.31 -4.47 9.39
N GLN A 491 -10.27 -3.65 9.40
CA GLN A 491 -9.40 -3.51 8.24
C GLN A 491 -8.13 -4.27 8.53
N ALA A 492 -7.74 -5.14 7.61
CA ALA A 492 -6.57 -5.99 7.79
C ALA A 492 -5.63 -5.80 6.61
N GLY A 493 -4.35 -5.74 6.93
CA GLY A 493 -3.30 -5.51 5.97
C GLY A 493 -1.97 -6.00 6.47
N MET A 494 -0.92 -5.64 5.77
CA MET A 494 0.44 -6.08 5.99
C MET A 494 1.31 -4.89 6.35
N VAL A 495 2.30 -5.13 7.20
CA VAL A 495 3.38 -4.18 7.46
C VAL A 495 4.24 -4.07 6.21
N SER A 496 4.19 -2.91 5.55
CA SER A 496 4.85 -2.65 4.28
C SER A 496 6.25 -2.09 4.45
N ALA A 497 6.50 -1.32 5.51
CA ALA A 497 7.81 -0.82 5.91
C ALA A 497 7.84 -0.46 7.40
N LEU A 498 9.03 -0.43 7.98
CA LEU A 498 9.29 -0.09 9.38
C LEU A 498 10.35 0.99 9.47
N ASP A 499 10.36 1.71 10.59
CA ASP A 499 11.33 2.76 10.92
C ASP A 499 11.47 3.81 9.81
N ARG A 500 10.38 4.04 9.07
CA ARG A 500 10.37 4.91 7.89
C ARG A 500 10.23 6.37 8.32
N GLU A 501 11.01 7.23 7.70
CA GLU A 501 10.84 8.68 7.84
C GLU A 501 10.02 9.24 6.69
N VAL A 502 9.03 10.08 7.02
CA VAL A 502 8.16 10.77 6.08
C VAL A 502 8.45 12.26 6.21
N PRO A 503 9.08 12.91 5.22
CA PRO A 503 9.39 14.34 5.32
C PRO A 503 8.16 15.22 5.02
N ASN A 504 8.10 16.40 5.65
CA ASN A 504 6.96 17.32 5.56
C ASN A 504 6.73 17.86 4.14
N GLN A 505 7.81 18.00 3.38
CA GLN A 505 7.78 18.49 2.00
C GLN A 505 7.64 17.39 0.96
N ARG A 506 7.28 16.15 1.36
CA ARG A 506 7.12 15.03 0.41
C ARG A 506 5.98 15.33 -0.57
N ARG A 507 6.33 15.97 -1.68
CA ARG A 507 5.47 16.10 -2.86
C ARG A 507 5.59 14.81 -3.64
N ILE A 508 4.45 14.23 -4.02
CA ILE A 508 4.44 13.36 -5.18
C ILE A 508 4.21 14.32 -6.35
N PRO A 509 5.19 14.50 -7.24
CA PRO A 509 4.89 14.94 -8.59
C PRO A 509 4.07 13.80 -9.18
N THR A 510 2.76 13.87 -9.00
CA THR A 510 1.88 13.03 -9.80
C THR A 510 2.12 13.49 -11.21
N LEU A 511 2.83 12.69 -12.01
CA LEU A 511 2.58 12.75 -13.43
C LEU A 511 1.05 12.70 -13.54
N GLY A 512 0.46 13.70 -14.21
CA GLY A 512 -0.98 13.76 -14.49
C GLY A 512 -1.48 12.61 -15.38
N LEU A 513 -0.83 11.45 -15.32
CA LEU A 513 -1.08 10.25 -16.11
C LEU A 513 -2.29 9.45 -15.63
N PHE A 514 -2.76 9.67 -14.39
CA PHE A 514 -3.65 8.71 -13.70
C PHE A 514 -4.98 9.28 -13.20
N GLY A 515 -5.24 10.57 -13.37
CA GLY A 515 -6.35 11.23 -12.65
C GLY A 515 -7.69 11.26 -13.38
N LEU A 516 -8.03 10.31 -14.26
CA LEU A 516 -9.36 10.35 -14.91
C LEU A 516 -10.54 10.15 -13.93
N LEU A 517 -10.33 9.61 -12.73
CA LEU A 517 -11.41 9.32 -11.76
C LEU A 517 -11.02 9.45 -10.26
N GLY A 518 -9.83 9.95 -9.92
CA GLY A 518 -9.32 10.01 -8.54
C GLY A 518 -9.29 11.42 -7.92
N LYS A 519 -9.52 11.54 -6.61
CA LYS A 519 -9.36 12.82 -5.87
C LYS A 519 -7.91 13.33 -5.98
N PRO A 520 -7.68 14.66 -6.02
CA PRO A 520 -6.35 15.23 -6.08
C PRO A 520 -5.47 14.74 -4.92
N ASN A 521 -4.19 14.56 -5.23
CA ASN A 521 -3.18 14.03 -4.33
C ASN A 521 -3.14 14.80 -3.00
N LYS A 522 -3.46 14.13 -1.90
CA LYS A 522 -3.27 14.67 -0.56
C LYS A 522 -1.85 14.30 -0.16
N GLY A 523 -0.91 15.25 -0.25
CA GLY A 523 0.42 15.14 0.37
C GLY A 523 0.34 14.58 1.80
N PRO A 524 1.43 14.04 2.39
CA PRO A 524 1.38 13.78 3.81
C PRO A 524 1.08 15.09 4.52
N ILE A 525 0.15 15.04 5.46
CA ILE A 525 -0.33 16.23 6.17
C ILE A 525 0.71 16.79 7.15
N ARG A 526 1.81 16.07 7.39
CA ARG A 526 2.95 16.46 8.23
C ARG A 526 4.14 15.53 8.01
N ALA A 527 5.30 15.83 8.60
CA ALA A 527 6.36 14.83 8.73
C ALA A 527 6.08 13.81 9.83
N TYR A 528 6.65 12.62 9.66
CA TYR A 528 6.69 11.57 10.66
C TYR A 528 8.11 11.00 10.75
N MET A 529 8.56 10.72 11.96
CA MET A 529 9.82 10.04 12.20
C MET A 529 9.55 8.63 12.67
N SER A 530 10.33 7.67 12.17
CA SER A 530 10.30 6.27 12.61
C SER A 530 8.88 5.68 12.67
N ILE A 531 8.18 5.74 11.53
CA ILE A 531 6.78 5.34 11.43
C ILE A 531 6.65 3.89 10.92
N ILE A 532 5.56 3.22 11.30
CA ILE A 532 5.12 1.99 10.64
C ILE A 532 4.36 2.39 9.38
N GLN A 533 4.77 1.86 8.22
CA GLN A 533 3.93 1.88 7.03
C GLN A 533 3.20 0.54 6.88
N HIS A 534 1.90 0.57 6.64
CA HIS A 534 1.11 -0.61 6.33
C HIS A 534 0.08 -0.35 5.23
N ASP A 535 -0.52 -1.43 4.74
CA ASP A 535 -1.50 -1.39 3.64
C ASP A 535 -2.95 -1.69 4.08
N ALA A 536 -3.22 -1.86 5.39
CA ALA A 536 -4.59 -1.96 5.90
C ALA A 536 -5.36 -0.67 5.56
N ASN A 537 -6.44 -0.80 4.78
CA ASN A 537 -7.13 0.33 4.19
C ASN A 537 -7.92 1.08 5.26
N ILE A 538 -7.59 2.34 5.55
CA ILE A 538 -8.32 3.19 6.50
C ILE A 538 -8.67 4.53 5.85
N ASP A 539 -9.78 5.14 6.27
CA ASP A 539 -10.17 6.46 5.79
C ASP A 539 -9.55 7.59 6.63
N SER A 540 -9.62 8.83 6.15
CA SER A 540 -9.10 9.99 6.89
C SER A 540 -9.85 10.28 8.20
N GLU A 541 -11.03 9.69 8.37
CA GLU A 541 -11.81 9.76 9.62
C GLU A 541 -11.37 8.70 10.63
N ASP A 542 -10.66 7.65 10.18
CA ASP A 542 -10.20 6.51 10.97
C ASP A 542 -8.83 6.76 11.65
N PHE A 543 -8.35 8.00 11.71
CA PHE A 543 -7.15 8.32 12.47
C PHE A 543 -7.42 8.19 13.98
N GLY A 544 -6.38 7.86 14.74
CA GLY A 544 -6.48 7.52 16.16
C GLY A 544 -7.04 6.11 16.43
N THR A 545 -7.28 5.31 15.39
CA THR A 545 -7.57 3.89 15.54
C THR A 545 -6.30 3.12 15.91
N PRO A 546 -6.40 2.06 16.74
CA PRO A 546 -5.26 1.22 17.05
C PRO A 546 -4.88 0.34 15.85
N LEU A 547 -3.58 0.19 15.60
CA LEU A 547 -3.01 -0.85 14.76
C LEU A 547 -2.57 -2.00 15.64
N CYS A 548 -3.08 -3.21 15.38
CA CYS A 548 -2.83 -4.38 16.22
C CYS A 548 -2.18 -5.53 15.45
N ASN A 549 -1.43 -6.39 16.15
CA ASN A 549 -0.94 -7.65 15.61
C ASN A 549 -2.05 -8.73 15.56
N GLU A 550 -1.71 -9.92 15.05
CA GLU A 550 -2.59 -11.10 14.97
C GLU A 550 -3.07 -11.62 16.34
N LYS A 551 -2.54 -11.10 17.46
CA LYS A 551 -2.98 -11.42 18.84
C LYS A 551 -3.97 -10.38 19.39
N GLY A 552 -4.25 -9.33 18.62
CA GLY A 552 -5.03 -8.18 19.06
C GLY A 552 -4.34 -7.37 20.16
N GLU A 553 -3.02 -7.28 20.11
CA GLU A 553 -2.19 -6.35 20.90
C GLU A 553 -1.81 -5.16 20.02
N MET A 554 -1.80 -3.96 20.59
CA MET A 554 -1.55 -2.73 19.86
C MET A 554 -0.06 -2.58 19.54
N VAL A 555 0.28 -2.56 18.25
CA VAL A 555 1.63 -2.34 17.72
C VAL A 555 1.86 -0.90 17.26
N GLY A 556 0.79 -0.11 17.16
CA GLY A 556 0.87 1.32 16.90
C GLY A 556 -0.49 2.01 16.91
N LEU A 557 -0.49 3.31 16.66
CA LEU A 557 -1.69 4.15 16.52
C LEU A 557 -1.71 4.74 15.11
N ASN A 558 -2.78 4.55 14.36
CA ASN A 558 -2.90 5.09 13.00
C ASN A 558 -2.99 6.62 13.04
N VAL A 559 -2.10 7.30 12.32
CA VAL A 559 -1.96 8.77 12.34
C VAL A 559 -2.06 9.40 10.96
N GLY A 560 -1.92 8.62 9.89
CA GLY A 560 -1.99 9.18 8.56
C GLY A 560 -2.38 8.15 7.51
N HIS A 561 -3.06 8.62 6.48
CA HIS A 561 -3.29 7.89 5.25
C HIS A 561 -2.83 8.79 4.12
N PHE A 562 -1.87 8.31 3.34
CA PHE A 562 -1.29 9.09 2.26
C PHE A 562 -2.02 8.79 0.94
N TYR A 563 -2.07 7.51 0.58
CA TYR A 563 -2.81 7.00 -0.59
C TYR A 563 -2.98 5.49 -0.45
N ARG A 564 -3.62 4.87 -1.44
CA ARG A 564 -3.90 3.44 -1.50
C ARG A 564 -2.69 2.57 -1.13
N GLY A 565 -2.84 1.78 -0.08
CA GLY A 565 -1.77 0.89 0.40
C GLY A 565 -0.62 1.59 1.12
N THR A 566 -0.77 2.86 1.51
CA THR A 566 0.21 3.60 2.31
C THR A 566 -0.48 4.36 3.43
N VAL A 567 -0.59 3.66 4.54
CA VAL A 567 -1.10 4.14 5.81
C VAL A 567 0.04 4.13 6.82
N PHE A 568 0.01 5.08 7.74
CA PHE A 568 1.05 5.34 8.71
C PHE A 568 0.54 5.22 10.14
N ALA A 569 1.32 4.53 10.99
CA ALA A 569 1.04 4.38 12.40
C ALA A 569 2.26 4.72 13.27
N THR A 570 2.05 5.50 14.32
CA THR A 570 3.04 5.74 15.38
C THR A 570 3.29 4.44 16.12
N PRO A 571 4.53 3.91 16.16
CA PRO A 571 4.82 2.62 16.79
C PRO A 571 4.47 2.59 18.27
N ALA A 572 4.10 1.41 18.78
CA ALA A 572 3.81 1.21 20.21
C ALA A 572 5.00 1.53 21.11
N SER A 573 6.24 1.37 20.64
CA SER A 573 7.44 1.80 21.37
C SER A 573 7.48 3.31 21.60
N MET A 574 7.11 4.10 20.59
CA MET A 574 7.01 5.57 20.69
C MET A 574 5.83 6.00 21.57
N VAL A 575 4.73 5.23 21.56
CA VAL A 575 3.62 5.41 22.50
C VAL A 575 4.06 5.15 23.94
N GLU A 576 4.78 4.06 24.18
CA GLU A 576 5.32 3.69 25.49
C GLU A 576 6.30 4.75 26.02
N GLU A 577 7.20 5.25 25.15
CA GLU A 577 8.13 6.34 25.46
C GLU A 577 7.40 7.64 25.84
N ALA A 578 6.35 8.01 25.11
CA ALA A 578 5.59 9.23 25.36
C ALA A 578 4.68 9.15 26.59
N MET A 579 4.21 7.96 26.96
CA MET A 579 3.16 7.76 27.97
C MET A 579 3.43 8.44 29.33
N PRO A 580 4.65 8.40 29.91
CA PRO A 580 4.92 9.08 31.18
C PRO A 580 4.71 10.60 31.12
N SER A 581 5.09 11.26 30.01
CA SER A 581 4.86 12.70 29.81
C SER A 581 3.38 13.02 29.66
N LEU A 582 2.66 12.22 28.87
CA LEU A 582 1.22 12.36 28.64
C LEU A 582 0.43 12.22 29.95
N LEU A 583 0.77 11.26 30.80
CA LEU A 583 0.11 11.03 32.09
C LEU A 583 0.37 12.13 33.12
N ARG A 584 1.53 12.81 33.05
CA ARG A 584 1.83 13.99 33.88
C ARG A 584 1.15 15.27 33.39
N GLY A 585 0.46 15.20 32.25
CA GLY A 585 -0.21 16.33 31.63
C GLY A 585 0.73 17.27 30.87
N GLU A 586 1.85 16.76 30.39
CA GLU A 586 2.77 17.54 29.57
C GLU A 586 2.22 17.72 28.14
N HIS A 587 2.45 18.90 27.57
CA HIS A 587 2.08 19.25 26.20
C HIS A 587 3.35 19.60 25.41
N ILE A 588 3.92 18.58 24.77
CA ILE A 588 5.12 18.73 23.94
C ILE A 588 4.67 19.19 22.54
N PRO A 589 5.07 20.38 22.06
CA PRO A 589 4.68 20.85 20.73
C PRO A 589 5.39 20.07 19.61
N ALA A 590 4.82 20.08 18.40
CA ALA A 590 5.55 19.63 17.22
C ALA A 590 6.56 20.71 16.81
N THR A 591 7.80 20.33 16.50
CA THR A 591 8.74 21.24 15.85
C THR A 591 8.27 21.56 14.44
N ASP A 592 8.76 22.64 13.83
CA ASP A 592 8.39 23.05 12.46
C ASP A 592 8.55 21.92 11.43
N ASP A 593 9.53 21.05 11.65
CA ASP A 593 9.79 19.88 10.80
C ASP A 593 8.62 18.90 10.80
N TYR A 594 7.92 18.77 11.93
CA TYR A 594 6.80 17.85 12.12
C TYR A 594 5.44 18.56 12.15
N GLN A 595 5.37 19.88 12.02
CA GLN A 595 4.09 20.59 11.99
C GLN A 595 3.25 20.24 10.76
N GLU A 596 1.94 20.47 10.87
CA GLU A 596 0.99 20.23 9.79
C GLU A 596 1.36 21.06 8.55
N TYR A 597 1.50 20.39 7.41
CA TYR A 597 1.70 21.01 6.11
C TYR A 597 0.41 20.88 5.30
N ILE A 598 -0.10 22.03 4.88
CA ILE A 598 -1.23 22.10 3.93
C ILE A 598 -0.63 22.03 2.52
N PRO A 599 -0.89 20.95 1.75
CA PRO A 599 -0.39 20.85 0.38
C PRO A 599 -0.94 21.99 -0.47
N LYS A 600 -0.07 22.86 -1.00
CA LYS A 600 -0.46 23.80 -2.05
C LYS A 600 -0.92 22.98 -3.25
N GLN A 601 -2.15 23.19 -3.72
CA GLN A 601 -2.66 22.53 -4.93
C GLN A 601 -1.68 22.73 -6.09
N ASP A 602 -1.30 21.62 -6.72
CA ASP A 602 -0.37 21.63 -7.85
C ASP A 602 -1.05 22.22 -9.10
N PRO A 603 -0.38 23.07 -9.89
CA PRO A 603 -0.98 23.66 -11.10
C PRO A 603 -1.48 22.61 -12.11
N TYR A 604 -0.86 21.43 -12.19
CA TYR A 604 -1.30 20.36 -13.09
C TYR A 604 -2.57 19.66 -12.61
N SER A 605 -2.80 19.58 -11.28
CA SER A 605 -4.06 19.04 -10.75
C SER A 605 -5.24 19.97 -11.07
N LYS A 606 -5.02 21.29 -11.04
CA LYS A 606 -6.04 22.29 -11.45
C LYS A 606 -6.42 22.16 -12.93
N LEU A 607 -5.46 21.85 -13.79
CA LEU A 607 -5.70 21.62 -15.22
C LEU A 607 -6.58 20.38 -15.43
N LEU A 608 -6.30 19.32 -14.69
CA LEU A 608 -7.07 18.08 -14.75
C LEU A 608 -8.49 18.27 -14.20
N ASP A 609 -8.63 18.94 -13.06
CA ASP A 609 -9.92 19.34 -12.49
C ASP A 609 -10.72 20.18 -13.51
N TYR A 610 -10.07 21.11 -14.24
CA TYR A 610 -10.72 21.89 -15.28
C TYR A 610 -11.25 21.04 -16.45
N PHE A 611 -10.52 20.02 -16.88
CA PHE A 611 -10.96 19.13 -17.97
C PHE A 611 -12.02 18.11 -17.54
N LEU A 612 -12.01 17.70 -16.27
CA LEU A 612 -12.93 16.69 -15.73
C LEU A 612 -14.17 17.28 -15.04
N SER A 613 -14.16 18.57 -14.70
CA SER A 613 -15.30 19.25 -14.08
C SER A 613 -16.43 19.50 -15.09
N PRO A 614 -17.71 19.31 -14.68
CA PRO A 614 -18.86 19.74 -15.47
C PRO A 614 -18.73 21.20 -15.91
N GLU A 615 -19.18 21.56 -17.11
CA GLU A 615 -19.03 22.92 -17.66
C GLU A 615 -19.52 24.03 -16.70
N LYS A 616 -20.53 23.73 -15.88
CA LYS A 616 -21.10 24.66 -14.90
C LYS A 616 -20.26 24.87 -13.62
N GLN A 617 -19.24 24.04 -13.38
CA GLN A 617 -18.37 24.09 -12.18
C GLN A 617 -16.95 24.62 -12.47
N LYS A 618 -16.64 25.00 -13.72
CA LYS A 618 -15.34 25.59 -14.07
C LYS A 618 -15.19 26.97 -13.42
N GLN A 619 -14.59 27.01 -12.24
CA GLN A 619 -14.41 28.24 -11.44
C GLN A 619 -13.34 29.20 -12.01
N LYS A 620 -12.39 28.72 -12.84
CA LYS A 620 -11.33 29.52 -13.47
C LYS A 620 -11.20 29.18 -14.97
N ASN A 621 -10.78 30.17 -15.77
CA ASN A 621 -10.49 30.03 -17.20
C ASN A 621 -9.16 29.28 -17.43
N LEU A 622 -9.10 28.42 -18.45
CA LEU A 622 -7.90 27.71 -18.92
C LEU A 622 -6.67 28.62 -19.09
N GLU A 623 -6.83 29.85 -19.61
CA GLU A 623 -5.71 30.79 -19.78
C GLU A 623 -5.09 31.24 -18.44
N GLU A 624 -5.88 31.39 -17.38
CA GLU A 624 -5.37 31.73 -16.05
C GLU A 624 -4.62 30.56 -15.41
N ILE A 625 -5.13 29.33 -15.61
CA ILE A 625 -4.48 28.11 -15.14
C ILE A 625 -3.12 27.95 -15.85
N LEU A 626 -3.08 28.13 -17.17
CA LEU A 626 -1.84 28.07 -17.95
C LEU A 626 -0.84 29.17 -17.53
N LYS A 627 -1.29 30.39 -17.23
CA LYS A 627 -0.44 31.45 -16.66
C LYS A 627 0.11 31.11 -15.28
N GLU A 628 -0.67 30.48 -14.41
CA GLU A 628 -0.20 29.99 -13.11
C GLU A 628 0.85 28.87 -13.27
N MET A 629 0.69 27.99 -14.27
CA MET A 629 1.65 26.91 -14.58
C MET A 629 2.98 27.43 -15.14
N MET A 630 2.96 28.53 -15.90
CA MET A 630 4.17 29.14 -16.45
C MET A 630 4.95 29.99 -15.43
N LYS A 631 4.41 30.22 -14.23
CA LYS A 631 5.19 30.82 -13.14
C LYS A 631 6.14 29.75 -12.60
N SER A 632 7.44 29.96 -12.77
CA SER A 632 8.46 29.06 -12.20
C SER A 632 8.20 28.83 -10.72
N PRO A 633 8.22 27.57 -10.24
CA PRO A 633 8.17 27.31 -8.81
C PRO A 633 9.43 27.87 -8.14
N GLU A 634 9.30 28.28 -6.89
CA GLU A 634 10.46 28.66 -6.07
C GLU A 634 11.49 27.52 -6.08
N PRO A 635 12.79 27.85 -6.16
CA PRO A 635 13.85 26.84 -6.19
C PRO A 635 13.76 25.95 -4.94
N VAL A 636 13.96 24.65 -5.16
CA VAL A 636 14.14 23.68 -4.06
C VAL A 636 15.22 24.22 -3.12
N GLN A 637 14.90 24.36 -1.84
CA GLN A 637 15.81 24.90 -0.85
C GLN A 637 17.07 24.00 -0.80
N LYS A 638 18.24 24.57 -1.11
CA LYS A 638 19.51 23.84 -1.09
C LYS A 638 19.76 23.33 0.34
N GLN A 639 20.09 22.04 0.47
CA GLN A 639 20.43 21.41 1.74
C GLN A 639 21.89 21.68 2.10
N GLY A 640 22.16 21.98 3.36
CA GLY A 640 23.47 22.18 3.92
C GLY A 640 24.18 20.85 4.15
N PHE A 641 25.45 20.79 3.74
CA PHE A 641 26.24 19.57 3.76
C PHE A 641 27.61 19.83 4.38
N MET A 642 28.00 19.01 5.36
CA MET A 642 29.29 19.12 6.04
C MET A 642 30.46 18.68 5.17
N GLY A 643 30.24 17.81 4.17
CA GLY A 643 31.32 17.23 3.39
C GLY A 643 32.00 16.03 4.05
N ILE A 644 31.22 15.13 4.67
CA ILE A 644 31.75 13.92 5.31
C ILE A 644 30.95 12.69 4.91
N LYS A 645 31.59 11.53 4.92
CA LYS A 645 30.91 10.22 5.00
C LYS A 645 31.06 9.67 6.40
N ILE A 646 30.03 8.96 6.84
CA ILE A 646 29.90 8.49 8.21
C ILE A 646 29.61 7.00 8.30
N SER A 647 29.98 6.38 9.43
CA SER A 647 29.58 5.04 9.85
C SER A 647 29.17 5.03 11.32
N ASP A 648 28.40 4.02 11.72
CA ASP A 648 27.97 3.86 13.12
C ASP A 648 29.14 3.49 14.04
N HIS A 649 29.20 4.09 15.23
CA HIS A 649 30.20 3.78 16.26
C HIS A 649 29.54 3.71 17.66
N PRO A 650 29.96 2.82 18.59
CA PRO A 650 29.31 2.68 19.90
C PRO A 650 29.21 3.96 20.75
N GLN A 651 30.11 4.92 20.52
CA GLN A 651 30.15 6.19 21.24
C GLN A 651 29.50 7.36 20.49
N GLY A 652 29.11 7.18 19.22
CA GLY A 652 28.63 8.26 18.36
C GLY A 652 28.67 7.88 16.87
N ILE A 653 29.16 8.79 16.03
CA ILE A 653 29.20 8.60 14.58
C ILE A 653 30.61 8.82 14.09
N GLU A 654 31.21 7.78 13.51
CA GLU A 654 32.58 7.85 13.02
C GLU A 654 32.64 8.48 11.64
N VAL A 655 33.59 9.39 11.45
CA VAL A 655 33.91 10.03 10.18
C VAL A 655 34.85 9.12 9.40
N VAL A 656 34.35 8.53 8.31
CA VAL A 656 35.14 7.61 7.47
C VAL A 656 35.75 8.30 6.26
N GLU A 657 35.24 9.49 5.90
CA GLU A 657 35.79 10.30 4.82
C GLU A 657 35.48 11.78 5.07
N VAL A 658 36.44 12.65 4.76
CA VAL A 658 36.28 14.11 4.75
C VAL A 658 36.54 14.59 3.32
N LEU A 659 35.55 15.23 2.71
CA LEU A 659 35.59 15.68 1.32
C LEU A 659 36.35 17.02 1.22
N PRO A 660 37.33 17.14 0.30
CA PRO A 660 38.07 18.38 0.11
C PRO A 660 37.19 19.56 -0.32
N GLY A 661 37.47 20.75 0.22
CA GLY A 661 36.78 22.01 -0.08
C GLY A 661 35.51 22.29 0.74
N TYR A 662 35.04 21.32 1.51
CA TYR A 662 33.80 21.42 2.29
C TYR A 662 34.01 21.90 3.73
N GLY A 663 32.90 22.19 4.42
CA GLY A 663 32.88 22.72 5.78
C GLY A 663 33.68 21.91 6.79
N ALA A 664 33.60 20.59 6.75
CA ALA A 664 34.27 19.71 7.71
C ALA A 664 35.80 19.76 7.57
N GLU A 665 36.32 19.76 6.34
CA GLU A 665 37.76 19.93 6.09
C GLU A 665 38.24 21.29 6.61
N LYS A 666 37.51 22.37 6.29
CA LYS A 666 37.82 23.74 6.75
C LYS A 666 37.79 23.88 8.26
N ALA A 667 36.94 23.11 8.92
CA ALA A 667 36.83 23.06 10.37
C ALA A 667 37.89 22.16 11.05
N GLY A 668 38.74 21.47 10.27
CA GLY A 668 39.80 20.61 10.78
C GLY A 668 39.32 19.23 11.25
N MET A 669 38.19 18.75 10.73
CA MET A 669 37.70 17.39 10.98
C MET A 669 38.58 16.38 10.23
N GLU A 670 38.87 15.24 10.86
CA GLU A 670 39.77 14.21 10.35
C GLU A 670 39.06 12.85 10.27
N VAL A 671 39.55 11.98 9.39
CA VAL A 671 39.09 10.58 9.32
C VAL A 671 39.41 9.88 10.63
N GLY A 672 38.43 9.18 11.20
CA GLY A 672 38.51 8.54 12.52
C GLY A 672 38.00 9.38 13.68
N ASP A 673 37.57 10.63 13.45
CA ASP A 673 36.84 11.41 14.45
C ASP A 673 35.48 10.78 14.73
N ILE A 674 35.08 10.73 16.01
CA ILE A 674 33.73 10.27 16.41
C ILE A 674 32.91 11.48 16.82
N ILE A 675 31.93 11.86 16.02
CA ILE A 675 30.96 12.90 16.38
C ILE A 675 30.09 12.39 17.51
N ILE A 676 29.97 13.16 18.59
CA ILE A 676 29.18 12.80 19.78
C ILE A 676 28.07 13.81 20.11
N ALA A 677 28.15 15.03 19.59
CA ALA A 677 27.10 16.04 19.70
C ALA A 677 27.17 17.08 18.58
N VAL A 678 26.04 17.71 18.27
CA VAL A 678 25.97 18.91 17.42
C VAL A 678 25.06 19.95 18.09
N ASP A 679 25.49 21.21 18.13
CA ASP A 679 24.82 22.31 18.82
C ASP A 679 24.45 21.97 20.28
N LYS A 680 25.35 21.22 20.96
CA LYS A 680 25.19 20.69 22.33
C LYS A 680 24.11 19.60 22.49
N GLU A 681 23.43 19.21 21.41
CA GLU A 681 22.54 18.05 21.37
C GLU A 681 23.36 16.80 21.09
N LYS A 682 23.25 15.78 21.97
CA LYS A 682 23.94 14.50 21.78
C LYS A 682 23.55 13.91 20.42
N ILE A 683 24.53 13.45 19.65
CA ILE A 683 24.32 12.94 18.31
C ILE A 683 23.37 11.74 18.37
N ASN A 684 22.34 11.78 17.54
CA ASN A 684 21.41 10.69 17.28
C ASN A 684 20.86 10.88 15.86
N THR A 685 20.01 9.97 15.42
CA THR A 685 19.42 10.03 14.07
C THR A 685 18.65 11.33 13.81
N GLN A 686 18.01 11.93 14.83
CA GLN A 686 17.29 13.22 14.71
C GLN A 686 18.24 14.38 14.42
N VAL A 687 19.35 14.46 15.15
CA VAL A 687 20.34 15.54 15.00
C VAL A 687 21.02 15.47 13.62
N LEU A 688 21.31 14.27 13.10
CA LEU A 688 21.83 14.10 11.75
C LEU A 688 20.87 14.60 10.66
N HIS A 689 19.58 14.31 10.81
CA HIS A 689 18.55 14.76 9.87
C HIS A 689 18.35 16.28 9.94
N LYS A 690 18.43 16.87 11.13
CA LYS A 690 18.35 18.33 11.35
C LYS A 690 19.49 19.08 10.64
N ILE A 691 20.71 18.53 10.66
CA ILE A 691 21.86 19.15 9.96
C ILE A 691 21.64 19.18 8.44
N ARG A 692 21.06 18.13 7.85
CA ARG A 692 20.76 18.06 6.40
C ARG A 692 19.69 19.06 5.95
N GLN A 693 18.93 19.64 6.87
CA GLN A 693 17.87 20.61 6.58
C GLN A 693 18.32 22.06 6.74
N TYR A 694 19.47 22.30 7.35
CA TYR A 694 20.04 23.64 7.46
C TYR A 694 20.41 24.18 6.08
N SER A 695 20.30 25.49 5.88
CA SER A 695 20.74 26.12 4.63
C SER A 695 22.27 26.17 4.56
N PRO A 696 22.86 26.05 3.35
CA PRO A 696 24.27 26.34 3.13
C PRO A 696 24.66 27.71 3.73
N GLY A 697 25.83 27.78 4.34
CA GLY A 697 26.34 28.94 5.07
C GLY A 697 25.98 28.96 6.56
N LYS A 698 25.11 28.07 7.05
CA LYS A 698 24.87 27.95 8.50
C LYS A 698 26.08 27.31 9.18
N LYS A 699 26.53 27.94 10.27
CA LYS A 699 27.55 27.42 11.16
C LYS A 699 26.92 26.58 12.26
N ILE A 700 27.48 25.40 12.51
CA ILE A 700 27.06 24.46 13.55
C ILE A 700 28.25 24.11 14.43
N GLN A 701 28.01 23.86 15.71
CA GLN A 701 29.05 23.44 16.64
C GLN A 701 29.05 21.91 16.75
N VAL A 702 30.11 21.24 16.31
CA VAL A 702 30.23 19.78 16.33
C VAL A 702 31.21 19.36 17.42
N THR A 703 30.75 18.54 18.36
CA THR A 703 31.61 17.94 19.39
C THR A 703 32.06 16.56 18.91
N ILE A 704 33.38 16.35 18.87
CA ILE A 704 34.02 15.10 18.42
C ILE A 704 34.89 14.48 19.52
N LEU A 705 35.14 13.18 19.43
CA LEU A 705 36.22 12.47 20.11
C LEU A 705 37.30 12.14 19.07
N ARG A 706 38.53 12.59 19.32
CA ARG A 706 39.70 12.29 18.50
C ARG A 706 40.68 11.42 19.27
N LYS A 707 41.16 10.35 18.63
CA LYS A 707 42.13 9.44 19.26
C LYS A 707 43.54 10.01 19.18
N LYS A 708 44.22 10.12 20.33
CA LYS A 708 45.62 10.55 20.44
C LYS A 708 46.34 9.69 21.50
N ASP A 709 47.48 9.10 21.14
CA ASP A 709 48.33 8.29 22.04
C ASP A 709 47.55 7.24 22.89
N ALA A 710 46.58 6.58 22.25
CA ALA A 710 45.68 5.56 22.81
C ALA A 710 44.52 6.05 23.72
N GLU A 711 44.36 7.36 23.93
CA GLU A 711 43.21 7.95 24.63
C GLU A 711 42.34 8.80 23.67
N TYR A 712 41.08 9.03 24.05
CA TYR A 712 40.18 9.92 23.31
C TYR A 712 40.15 11.30 23.95
N GLU A 713 40.45 12.33 23.15
CA GLU A 713 40.32 13.74 23.54
C GLU A 713 39.04 14.32 22.93
N GLN A 714 38.24 15.03 23.73
CA GLN A 714 37.05 15.72 23.24
C GLN A 714 37.42 17.10 22.67
N LYS A 715 36.92 17.41 21.47
CA LYS A 715 37.09 18.71 20.81
C LYS A 715 35.76 19.26 20.31
N GLU A 716 35.66 20.59 20.26
CA GLU A 716 34.55 21.28 19.60
C GLU A 716 35.06 21.96 18.32
N LEU A 717 34.37 21.71 17.22
CA LEU A 717 34.64 22.28 15.90
C LEU A 717 33.46 23.14 15.48
N GLU A 718 33.71 24.32 14.89
CA GLU A 718 32.67 25.10 14.22
C GLU A 718 32.69 24.75 12.72
N VAL A 719 31.63 24.11 12.24
CA VAL A 719 31.51 23.66 10.84
C VAL A 719 30.52 24.55 10.10
N GLU A 720 30.98 25.20 9.03
CA GLU A 720 30.09 25.95 8.12
C GLU A 720 29.58 25.02 7.00
N LEU A 721 28.27 24.83 6.94
CA LEU A 721 27.65 23.93 5.97
C LEU A 721 27.82 24.45 4.54
N SER A 722 28.28 23.59 3.64
CA SER A 722 28.43 23.91 2.22
C SER A 722 27.17 23.54 1.43
N ALA A 723 27.00 24.12 0.24
CA ALA A 723 25.98 23.66 -0.69
C ALA A 723 26.45 22.35 -1.35
N ILE A 724 25.51 21.42 -1.55
CA ILE A 724 25.74 20.29 -2.46
C ILE A 724 25.66 20.88 -3.88
N GLU A 725 26.77 20.86 -4.61
CA GLU A 725 26.83 21.29 -6.02
C GLU A 725 26.24 20.25 -6.96
#